data_AF-A0A832FN70-F1
#
_entry.id   AF-A0A832FN70-F1
#
_cell.length_a   1.000
_cell.length_b   1.000
_cell.length_c   1.000
_cell.angle_alpha   90.00
_cell.angle_beta   90.00
_cell.angle_gamma   90.00
#
_symmetry.space_group_name_H-M   'P 1'
#
loop_
_entity.id
_entity.type
_entity.pdbx_description
1 polymer ?
#
loop_
_entity_poly.entity_id
_entity_poly.type
_entity_poly.pdbx_seq_one_letter_code
_entity_poly.pdbx_strand_id
1 'polypeptide(L)'
;MNVAPLLQDAHGRVLRDLRISVTDRCNFRCLYCLPETEAAQNFYRGHWANLPNPAPIVHQWVPRSHLLSFEEIERVARLGVDLGIQKLRLTGGEPLLRQEVERLVEKLARIPGLADLALTTNGFLFRAKARALRDAGLRRVSFSLDSLDRENFRKITGRDGLEEVLASIRLAQELGLNPVKVNAVVIRGVNEHEIEALAAYGRRERLHLRFIEFMPLDSARAWYRELVVTGREILARTRARQPSVLERRWWDDRILSWAMQDESVEVQLFRFIDVLPMLRSSEAVTQHLQEYFHEVAEHLPRAVRVGLAVAGPRSLAGRALALAARRNALAHARRFIAGTTAAEVLAAAMRERKLRRAFTLDLLGEAVTSEPAADAYLAQYLALIEQMAPVANAWEEVPQIDRAELAPLPRVNVSIKLSALDPRFDPIDPVGTTRRVARRLRELLRAARRHRAHVHVDMEAYQSKDLTLAIFKQVLLEDEFRDLADVGIVIQCYLRDAEADLEQLCQWVRVRQTPVWIRLVKGAYWDYETVYAALMGWPVPVYQQKWESDACFERATRFVLRHRHLLRPALGSHNVRSLAHGLAVARHMGLSRSAVEVQMLYGMGDLEKQALAEMGYRVRVYMPYGELIPGMAYLVRRLLENTSNDSFLRAAVTDLPPEELLANPAQAHAMARSGAAFAAEAAAGTPAHSTRPPHQAAIKEPHLMEPFQNEPPADFARDQVRRAFVAALERVRSQLGRHWPLKIDGESIDTPQRLISFDPSHRQRVVGTAAAAEAEQAARAVAAAGQAQPAWQALGVAERARLIRRVAQLLRERRYELAAWQVFEVGK
;
A
#
# COMPACT_ATOMS: atom_id res chain seq x y z
N MET A 1 -0.84 36.25 -27.85
CA MET A 1 -0.24 36.77 -26.60
C MET A 1 1.08 36.05 -26.40
N ASN A 2 2.20 36.73 -26.58
CA ASN A 2 3.54 36.17 -26.35
C ASN A 2 3.68 35.85 -24.85
N VAL A 3 3.75 34.57 -24.50
CA VAL A 3 4.01 34.12 -23.14
C VAL A 3 5.48 34.46 -22.84
N ALA A 4 5.72 35.36 -21.88
CA ALA A 4 7.08 35.72 -21.47
C ALA A 4 7.84 34.45 -21.03
N PRO A 5 9.14 34.32 -21.38
CA PRO A 5 9.94 33.15 -21.02
C PRO A 5 10.06 33.06 -19.49
N LEU A 6 9.64 31.93 -18.93
CA LEU A 6 9.76 31.63 -17.50
C LEU A 6 11.22 31.41 -17.13
N LEU A 7 11.66 31.93 -15.99
CA LEU A 7 12.99 31.69 -15.44
C LEU A 7 13.14 30.21 -15.07
N GLN A 8 13.95 29.48 -15.82
CA GLN A 8 14.23 28.05 -15.62
C GLN A 8 15.71 27.84 -15.32
N ASP A 9 16.01 26.91 -14.42
CA ASP A 9 17.39 26.47 -14.19
C ASP A 9 17.82 25.38 -15.19
N ALA A 10 19.09 24.95 -15.12
CA ALA A 10 19.66 23.91 -15.98
C ALA A 10 19.00 22.53 -15.84
N HIS A 11 18.13 22.34 -14.82
CA HIS A 11 17.36 21.12 -14.61
C HIS A 11 15.89 21.27 -15.06
N GLY A 12 15.53 22.38 -15.72
CA GLY A 12 14.18 22.65 -16.21
C GLY A 12 13.17 23.04 -15.11
N ARG A 13 13.63 23.37 -13.90
CA ARG A 13 12.74 23.80 -12.80
C ARG A 13 12.42 25.29 -12.95
N VAL A 14 11.13 25.62 -12.90
CA VAL A 14 10.66 27.02 -12.95
C VAL A 14 10.88 27.68 -11.59
N LEU A 15 11.71 28.72 -11.56
CA LEU A 15 11.97 29.51 -10.36
C LEU A 15 10.78 30.47 -10.12
N ARG A 16 10.16 30.39 -8.94
CA ARG A 16 8.98 31.21 -8.56
C ARG A 16 9.22 32.11 -7.35
N ASP A 17 10.31 31.90 -6.63
CA ASP A 17 10.59 32.56 -5.36
C ASP A 17 11.98 33.22 -5.44
N LEU A 18 12.08 34.50 -5.04
CA LEU A 18 13.33 35.24 -4.98
C LEU A 18 13.57 35.75 -3.54
N ARG A 19 14.75 35.43 -2.98
CA ARG A 19 15.17 35.87 -1.65
C ARG A 19 16.18 37.01 -1.78
N ILE A 20 15.91 38.14 -1.13
CA ILE A 20 16.69 39.37 -1.23
C ILE A 20 17.32 39.68 0.13
N SER A 21 18.65 39.62 0.21
CA SER A 21 19.40 40.05 1.39
C SER A 21 19.59 41.57 1.36
N VAL A 22 19.00 42.29 2.32
CA VAL A 22 19.02 43.76 2.36
C VAL A 22 20.16 44.32 3.21
N THR A 23 20.78 43.47 4.03
CA THR A 23 21.91 43.80 4.90
C THR A 23 22.58 42.52 5.36
N ASP A 24 23.88 42.57 5.59
CA ASP A 24 24.67 41.53 6.24
C ASP A 24 24.68 41.69 7.77
N ARG A 25 24.50 42.92 8.29
CA ARG A 25 24.55 43.24 9.72
C ARG A 25 23.38 42.66 10.51
N CYS A 26 23.65 42.20 11.74
CA CYS A 26 22.65 41.70 12.71
C CYS A 26 22.91 42.26 14.12
N ASN A 27 21.85 42.45 14.91
CA ASN A 27 21.89 42.87 16.31
C ASN A 27 21.97 41.71 17.32
N PHE A 28 21.91 40.46 16.84
CA PHE A 28 22.23 39.25 17.60
C PHE A 28 23.63 38.75 17.24
N ARG A 29 24.19 37.91 18.11
CA ARG A 29 25.48 37.22 17.97
C ARG A 29 25.27 35.72 18.17
N CYS A 30 24.48 35.14 17.27
CA CYS A 30 24.05 33.76 17.39
C CYS A 30 25.24 32.79 17.34
N LEU A 31 25.23 31.76 18.19
CA LEU A 31 26.28 30.72 18.26
C LEU A 31 26.63 30.11 16.89
N TYR A 32 25.70 30.07 15.96
CA TYR A 32 25.86 29.46 14.64
C TYR A 32 26.06 30.46 13.49
N CYS A 33 25.73 31.74 13.69
CA CYS A 33 25.74 32.74 12.62
C CYS A 33 26.86 33.79 12.79
N LEU A 34 27.11 34.21 14.03
CA LEU A 34 28.11 35.23 14.40
C LEU A 34 28.70 34.86 15.77
N PRO A 35 29.57 33.82 15.84
CA PRO A 35 30.07 33.24 17.09
C PRO A 35 31.15 34.09 17.78
N GLU A 36 30.84 35.37 18.02
CA GLU A 36 31.77 36.36 18.61
C GLU A 36 31.64 36.46 20.14
N THR A 37 30.65 35.80 20.75
CA THR A 37 30.43 35.84 22.20
C THR A 37 31.31 34.84 22.94
N GLU A 38 31.59 35.12 24.22
CA GLU A 38 32.31 34.17 25.09
C GLU A 38 31.61 32.81 25.17
N ALA A 39 30.26 32.79 25.20
CA ALA A 39 29.47 31.57 25.17
C ALA A 39 29.70 30.76 23.87
N ALA A 40 29.79 31.44 22.72
CA ALA A 40 30.14 30.80 21.45
C ALA A 40 31.57 30.26 21.46
N GLN A 41 32.52 31.07 21.94
CA GLN A 41 33.92 30.67 22.05
C GLN A 41 34.07 29.45 22.97
N ASN A 42 33.37 29.41 24.10
CA ASN A 42 33.38 28.28 25.04
C ASN A 42 32.69 27.04 24.45
N PHE A 43 31.57 27.21 23.76
CA PHE A 43 30.86 26.11 23.09
C PHE A 43 31.74 25.39 22.08
N TYR A 44 32.55 26.13 21.32
CA TYR A 44 33.44 25.52 20.35
C TYR A 44 34.87 25.26 20.85
N ARG A 45 35.28 25.71 22.05
CA ARG A 45 36.67 25.60 22.57
C ARG A 45 37.22 24.16 22.55
N GLY A 46 36.37 23.17 22.86
CA GLY A 46 36.74 21.75 22.82
C GLY A 46 36.87 21.18 21.39
N HIS A 47 36.16 21.77 20.43
CA HIS A 47 36.20 21.39 19.01
C HIS A 47 37.22 22.22 18.19
N TRP A 48 37.64 23.39 18.71
CA TRP A 48 38.60 24.32 18.12
C TRP A 48 40.06 23.89 18.23
N ALA A 49 40.41 23.06 19.21
CA ALA A 49 41.77 22.59 19.43
C ALA A 49 42.39 21.85 18.22
N ASN A 50 41.54 21.32 17.33
CA ASN A 50 41.96 20.56 16.14
C ASN A 50 41.73 21.32 14.81
N LEU A 51 41.46 22.64 14.83
CA LEU A 51 41.26 23.42 13.61
C LEU A 51 42.59 23.86 12.98
N PRO A 52 42.68 23.93 11.64
CA PRO A 52 43.87 24.44 10.94
C PRO A 52 44.20 25.92 11.25
N ASN A 53 43.25 26.66 11.84
CA ASN A 53 43.44 28.05 12.26
C ASN A 53 42.53 28.31 13.48
N PRO A 54 43.06 28.30 14.72
CA PRO A 54 42.29 28.43 15.96
C PRO A 54 41.89 29.88 16.29
N ALA A 55 42.11 30.83 15.37
CA ALA A 55 41.71 32.21 15.58
C ALA A 55 40.17 32.34 15.73
N PRO A 56 39.68 33.28 16.57
CA PRO A 56 38.25 33.55 16.67
C PRO A 56 37.66 33.89 15.31
N ILE A 57 36.47 33.37 15.02
CA ILE A 57 35.74 33.72 13.80
C ILE A 57 35.26 35.17 13.95
N VAL A 58 35.94 36.09 13.27
CA VAL A 58 35.54 37.50 13.20
C VAL A 58 34.81 37.72 11.88
N HIS A 59 33.59 38.22 11.94
CA HIS A 59 32.82 38.48 10.73
C HIS A 59 33.21 39.84 10.12
N GLN A 60 33.59 39.83 8.84
CA GLN A 60 33.88 41.05 8.09
C GLN A 60 32.62 41.55 7.38
N TRP A 61 32.13 42.73 7.77
CA TRP A 61 30.95 43.32 7.14
C TRP A 61 31.26 43.86 5.74
N VAL A 62 30.33 43.63 4.83
CA VAL A 62 30.29 44.24 3.51
C VAL A 62 30.24 45.77 3.66
N PRO A 63 31.15 46.51 2.98
CA PRO A 63 31.12 47.95 2.92
C PRO A 63 29.77 48.45 2.40
N ARG A 64 29.24 49.55 2.97
CA ARG A 64 27.93 50.08 2.57
C ARG A 64 27.83 50.41 1.08
N SER A 65 28.94 50.78 0.44
CA SER A 65 29.04 51.05 -0.99
C SER A 65 28.79 49.82 -1.88
N HIS A 66 28.88 48.60 -1.33
CA HIS A 66 28.64 47.35 -2.07
C HIS A 66 27.22 46.81 -1.86
N LEU A 67 26.40 47.45 -1.02
CA LEU A 67 25.00 47.09 -0.85
C LEU A 67 24.15 47.82 -1.89
N LEU A 68 23.24 47.09 -2.54
CA LEU A 68 22.30 47.69 -3.49
C LEU A 68 21.42 48.75 -2.81
N SER A 69 21.19 49.84 -3.52
CA SER A 69 20.15 50.84 -3.20
C SER A 69 18.75 50.22 -3.33
N PHE A 70 17.74 50.87 -2.73
CA PHE A 70 16.37 50.36 -2.82
C PHE A 70 15.83 50.39 -4.25
N GLU A 71 16.23 51.38 -5.04
CA GLU A 71 15.91 51.52 -6.46
C GLU A 71 16.52 50.38 -7.29
N GLU A 72 17.75 49.96 -6.97
CA GLU A 72 18.39 48.81 -7.61
C GLU A 72 17.70 47.49 -7.22
N ILE A 73 17.36 47.30 -5.94
CA ILE A 73 16.62 46.13 -5.46
C ILE A 73 15.25 46.04 -6.15
N GLU A 74 14.53 47.15 -6.23
CA GLU A 74 13.23 47.26 -6.92
C GLU A 74 13.36 46.89 -8.40
N ARG A 75 14.41 47.38 -9.07
CA ARG A 75 14.69 47.04 -10.47
C ARG A 75 14.92 45.53 -10.66
N VAL A 76 15.75 44.91 -9.82
CA VAL A 76 16.03 43.47 -9.89
C VAL A 76 14.78 42.65 -9.60
N ALA A 77 14.01 43.03 -8.58
CA ALA A 77 12.78 42.34 -8.21
C ALA A 77 11.73 42.39 -9.33
N ARG A 78 11.55 43.56 -9.98
CA ARG A 78 10.64 43.72 -11.11
C ARG A 78 11.04 42.83 -12.29
N LEU A 79 12.33 42.83 -12.66
CA LEU A 79 12.84 41.94 -13.71
C LEU A 79 12.59 40.46 -13.38
N GLY A 80 12.76 40.08 -12.11
CA GLY A 80 12.42 38.72 -11.66
C GLY A 80 10.93 38.41 -11.82
N VAL A 81 10.04 39.33 -11.44
CA VAL A 81 8.59 39.16 -11.56
C VAL A 81 8.17 39.05 -13.03
N ASP A 82 8.75 39.87 -13.91
CA ASP A 82 8.53 39.80 -15.36
C ASP A 82 8.94 38.44 -15.97
N LEU A 83 9.90 37.76 -15.34
CA LEU A 83 10.36 36.41 -15.70
C LEU A 83 9.62 35.28 -14.96
N GLY A 84 8.55 35.59 -14.23
CA GLY A 84 7.68 34.60 -13.60
C GLY A 84 7.92 34.36 -12.11
N ILE A 85 8.75 35.15 -11.44
CA ILE A 85 8.83 35.15 -9.97
C ILE A 85 7.51 35.66 -9.40
N GLN A 86 6.91 34.87 -8.50
CA GLN A 86 5.62 35.17 -7.87
C GLN A 86 5.77 35.59 -6.41
N LYS A 87 6.89 35.25 -5.76
CA LYS A 87 7.09 35.49 -4.33
C LYS A 87 8.44 36.13 -4.05
N LEU A 88 8.42 37.21 -3.27
CA LEU A 88 9.63 37.86 -2.78
C LEU A 88 9.76 37.62 -1.27
N ARG A 89 10.99 37.36 -0.82
CA ARG A 89 11.34 37.28 0.59
C ARG A 89 12.49 38.20 0.94
N LEU A 90 12.23 39.19 1.77
CA LEU A 90 13.27 40.01 2.39
C LEU A 90 13.93 39.26 3.54
N THR A 91 15.25 39.28 3.56
CA THR A 91 16.12 38.60 4.51
C THR A 91 17.41 39.40 4.71
N GLY A 92 18.33 38.89 5.51
CA GLY A 92 19.70 39.37 5.66
C GLY A 92 20.26 38.88 6.97
N GLY A 93 21.19 39.62 7.57
CA GLY A 93 21.46 39.56 9.00
C GLY A 93 20.17 39.87 9.79
N GLU A 94 19.95 41.13 10.15
CA GLU A 94 18.63 41.60 10.61
C GLU A 94 18.12 42.70 9.67
N PRO A 95 17.14 42.40 8.78
CA PRO A 95 16.63 43.36 7.80
C PRO A 95 16.14 44.67 8.41
N LEU A 96 15.58 44.64 9.63
CA LEU A 96 15.03 45.82 10.29
C LEU A 96 16.10 46.81 10.78
N LEU A 97 17.39 46.45 10.70
CA LEU A 97 18.51 47.39 10.88
C LEU A 97 18.75 48.27 9.67
N ARG A 98 18.25 47.89 8.48
CA ARG A 98 18.33 48.73 7.30
C ARG A 98 17.36 49.91 7.50
N GLN A 99 17.91 51.12 7.57
CA GLN A 99 17.11 52.32 7.73
C GLN A 99 16.09 52.43 6.59
N GLU A 100 14.86 52.84 6.96
CA GLU A 100 13.74 53.01 6.03
C GLU A 100 13.34 51.75 5.22
N VAL A 101 13.59 50.54 5.73
CA VAL A 101 13.23 49.28 5.06
C VAL A 101 11.73 49.18 4.70
N GLU A 102 10.87 49.90 5.40
CA GLU A 102 9.44 50.03 5.08
C GLU A 102 9.20 50.64 3.69
N ARG A 103 10.03 51.61 3.27
CA ARG A 103 9.98 52.21 1.93
C ARG A 103 10.33 51.17 0.85
N LEU A 104 11.27 50.25 1.15
CA LEU A 104 11.57 49.15 0.24
C LEU A 104 10.38 48.18 0.13
N VAL A 105 9.74 47.84 1.25
CA VAL A 105 8.53 46.99 1.25
C VAL A 105 7.44 47.62 0.39
N GLU A 106 7.20 48.92 0.55
CA GLU A 106 6.21 49.67 -0.24
C GLU A 106 6.50 49.65 -1.75
N LYS A 107 7.77 49.88 -2.13
CA LYS A 107 8.23 49.78 -3.53
C LYS A 107 7.98 48.39 -4.11
N LEU A 108 8.36 47.34 -3.37
CA LEU A 108 8.21 45.96 -3.83
C LEU A 108 6.75 45.51 -3.90
N ALA A 109 5.92 45.89 -2.93
CA ALA A 109 4.50 45.54 -2.90
C ALA A 109 3.70 46.13 -4.08
N ARG A 110 4.19 47.22 -4.68
CA ARG A 110 3.59 47.87 -5.85
C ARG A 110 3.98 47.24 -7.20
N ILE A 111 4.89 46.26 -7.21
CA ILE A 111 5.29 45.60 -8.46
C ILE A 111 4.11 44.78 -9.01
N PRO A 112 3.61 45.08 -10.23
CA PRO A 112 2.53 44.32 -10.85
C PRO A 112 2.92 42.86 -11.04
N GLY A 113 2.02 41.92 -10.72
CA GLY A 113 2.27 40.48 -10.85
C GLY A 113 2.87 39.81 -9.61
N LEU A 114 3.29 40.57 -8.59
CA LEU A 114 3.78 40.00 -7.34
C LEU A 114 2.62 39.41 -6.51
N ALA A 115 2.65 38.10 -6.27
CA ALA A 115 1.60 37.40 -5.53
C ALA A 115 1.84 37.39 -4.01
N ASP A 116 3.10 37.44 -3.56
CA ASP A 116 3.44 37.31 -2.14
C ASP A 116 4.73 38.07 -1.78
N LEU A 117 4.70 38.78 -0.65
CA LEU A 117 5.85 39.51 -0.09
C LEU A 117 6.00 39.13 1.38
N ALA A 118 7.16 38.56 1.72
CA ALA A 118 7.46 38.05 3.05
C ALA A 118 8.74 38.64 3.64
N LEU A 119 8.81 38.70 4.96
CA LEU A 119 10.00 39.12 5.71
C LEU A 119 10.48 37.99 6.62
N THR A 120 11.79 37.77 6.71
CA THR A 120 12.42 36.95 7.75
C THR A 120 13.22 37.85 8.69
N THR A 121 12.92 37.82 9.99
CA THR A 121 13.51 38.68 11.03
C THR A 121 13.76 37.89 12.30
N ASN A 122 14.71 38.31 13.12
CA ASN A 122 14.88 37.81 14.48
C ASN A 122 13.80 38.31 15.45
N GLY A 123 12.98 39.29 15.02
CA GLY A 123 11.82 39.78 15.76
C GLY A 123 12.11 40.87 16.79
N PHE A 124 13.37 41.10 17.17
CA PHE A 124 13.70 42.03 18.26
C PHE A 124 13.26 43.48 17.99
N LEU A 125 13.43 43.94 16.75
CA LEU A 125 13.04 45.29 16.32
C LEU A 125 11.65 45.35 15.67
N PHE A 126 10.98 44.22 15.52
CA PHE A 126 9.76 44.12 14.72
C PHE A 126 8.62 44.94 15.31
N ARG A 127 8.45 44.91 16.63
CA ARG A 127 7.39 45.64 17.35
C ARG A 127 7.29 47.12 16.97
N ALA A 128 8.43 47.80 16.83
CA ALA A 128 8.46 49.23 16.50
C ALA A 128 8.04 49.54 15.05
N LYS A 129 8.20 48.58 14.14
CA LYS A 129 8.02 48.75 12.69
C LYS A 129 6.82 47.97 12.12
N ALA A 130 6.21 47.10 12.92
CA ALA A 130 5.21 46.11 12.48
C ALA A 130 4.02 46.72 11.72
N ARG A 131 3.44 47.81 12.23
CA ARG A 131 2.31 48.50 11.59
C ARG A 131 2.73 49.11 10.25
N ALA A 132 3.82 49.88 10.24
CA ALA A 132 4.34 50.49 9.03
C ALA A 132 4.70 49.46 7.94
N LEU A 133 5.26 48.31 8.31
CA LEU A 133 5.55 47.22 7.37
C LEU A 133 4.29 46.59 6.77
N ARG A 134 3.27 46.36 7.60
CA ARG A 134 1.98 45.82 7.17
C ARG A 134 1.26 46.80 6.25
N ASP A 135 1.22 48.08 6.60
CA ASP A 135 0.60 49.13 5.80
C ASP A 135 1.37 49.37 4.48
N ALA A 136 2.69 49.16 4.47
CA ALA A 136 3.52 49.15 3.27
C ALA A 136 3.28 47.93 2.35
N GLY A 137 2.46 46.95 2.75
CA GLY A 137 2.08 45.81 1.92
C GLY A 137 2.77 44.48 2.24
N LEU A 138 3.46 44.37 3.38
CA LEU A 138 3.96 43.09 3.87
C LEU A 138 2.80 42.14 4.16
N ARG A 139 2.82 40.92 3.60
CA ARG A 139 1.72 39.95 3.74
C ARG A 139 1.96 38.92 4.85
N ARG A 140 3.20 38.48 5.01
CA ARG A 140 3.56 37.46 6.02
C ARG A 140 4.97 37.64 6.56
N VAL A 141 5.21 37.10 7.75
CA VAL A 141 6.49 37.22 8.46
C VAL A 141 6.95 35.88 8.99
N SER A 142 8.27 35.70 9.05
CA SER A 142 8.94 34.55 9.62
C SER A 142 9.90 35.03 10.71
N PHE A 143 9.68 34.59 11.94
CA PHE A 143 10.54 34.88 13.08
C PHE A 143 11.57 33.78 13.30
N SER A 144 12.77 34.13 13.75
CA SER A 144 13.74 33.16 14.30
C SER A 144 13.61 33.12 15.82
N LEU A 145 13.32 31.95 16.39
CA LEU A 145 13.15 31.73 17.82
C LEU A 145 13.67 30.34 18.18
N ASP A 146 14.90 30.28 18.69
CA ASP A 146 15.62 29.02 18.91
C ASP A 146 15.42 28.42 20.31
N SER A 147 14.84 29.17 21.24
CA SER A 147 14.61 28.75 22.63
C SER A 147 13.44 29.51 23.25
N LEU A 148 12.69 28.85 24.14
CA LEU A 148 11.66 29.46 24.98
C LEU A 148 12.16 29.70 26.41
N ASP A 149 13.37 29.25 26.73
CA ASP A 149 14.04 29.54 27.99
C ASP A 149 14.87 30.83 27.86
N ARG A 150 14.73 31.76 28.81
CA ARG A 150 15.38 33.08 28.73
C ARG A 150 16.89 32.97 28.77
N GLU A 151 17.44 32.10 29.61
CA GLU A 151 18.89 31.94 29.75
C GLU A 151 19.47 31.26 28.51
N ASN A 152 18.83 30.21 28.02
CA ASN A 152 19.28 29.52 26.82
C ASN A 152 19.11 30.38 25.56
N PHE A 153 18.03 31.18 25.45
CA PHE A 153 17.89 32.18 24.40
C PHE A 153 19.03 33.20 24.41
N ARG A 154 19.38 33.75 25.59
CA ARG A 154 20.50 34.68 25.75
C ARG A 154 21.83 34.02 25.39
N LYS A 155 22.03 32.76 25.78
CA LYS A 155 23.21 31.96 25.43
C LYS A 155 23.31 31.76 23.92
N ILE A 156 22.21 31.42 23.26
CA ILE A 156 22.18 31.16 21.81
C ILE A 156 22.39 32.44 21.02
N THR A 157 21.69 33.52 21.36
CA THR A 157 21.63 34.76 20.55
C THR A 157 22.64 35.82 20.97
N GLY A 158 23.28 35.67 22.13
CA GLY A 158 24.20 36.65 22.72
C GLY A 158 23.51 37.87 23.34
N ARG A 159 22.16 37.91 23.38
CA ARG A 159 21.39 39.06 23.86
C ARG A 159 20.16 38.60 24.63
N ASP A 160 19.83 39.32 25.70
CA ASP A 160 18.54 39.15 26.38
C ASP A 160 17.46 39.87 25.56
N GLY A 161 16.46 39.14 25.08
CA GLY A 161 15.47 39.66 24.14
C GLY A 161 14.29 38.75 23.82
N LEU A 162 14.08 37.68 24.61
CA LEU A 162 13.07 36.67 24.34
C LEU A 162 11.65 37.27 24.40
N GLU A 163 11.36 38.09 25.40
CA GLU A 163 10.05 38.72 25.59
C GLU A 163 9.68 39.64 24.42
N GLU A 164 10.65 40.38 23.88
CA GLU A 164 10.47 41.25 22.72
C GLU A 164 10.12 40.45 21.47
N VAL A 165 10.74 39.28 21.27
CA VAL A 165 10.46 38.39 20.13
C VAL A 165 9.08 37.76 20.29
N LEU A 166 8.73 37.25 21.47
CA LEU A 166 7.40 36.69 21.75
C LEU A 166 6.29 37.73 21.57
N ALA A 167 6.51 38.96 22.06
CA ALA A 167 5.59 40.09 21.85
C ALA A 167 5.45 40.45 20.36
N SER A 168 6.53 40.38 19.59
CA SER A 168 6.52 40.65 18.16
C SER A 168 5.76 39.58 17.35
N ILE A 169 5.87 38.31 17.74
CA ILE A 169 5.08 37.21 17.16
C ILE A 169 3.58 37.44 17.37
N ARG A 170 3.16 37.77 18.61
CA ARG A 170 1.76 38.08 18.93
C ARG A 170 1.25 39.28 18.12
N LEU A 171 2.02 40.37 18.08
CA LEU A 171 1.65 41.57 17.32
C LEU A 171 1.50 41.28 15.82
N ALA A 172 2.34 40.42 15.25
CA ALA A 172 2.20 40.06 13.84
C ALA A 172 0.86 39.35 13.55
N GLN A 173 0.42 38.48 14.45
CA GLN A 173 -0.89 37.82 14.34
C GLN A 173 -2.04 38.83 14.49
N GLU A 174 -1.94 39.74 15.46
CA GLU A 174 -2.93 40.82 15.69
C GLU A 174 -3.08 41.74 14.47
N LEU A 175 -1.99 42.03 13.75
CA LEU A 175 -1.99 42.84 12.54
C LEU A 175 -2.48 42.09 11.28
N GLY A 176 -2.82 40.80 11.42
CA GLY A 176 -3.36 39.97 10.35
C GLY A 176 -2.31 39.47 9.35
N LEU A 177 -1.02 39.49 9.70
CA LEU A 177 0.02 38.89 8.85
C LEU A 177 -0.16 37.37 8.87
N ASN A 178 -0.40 36.77 7.70
CA ASN A 178 -0.75 35.35 7.62
C ASN A 178 -0.08 34.68 6.41
N PRO A 179 0.63 33.55 6.60
CA PRO A 179 0.96 32.89 7.88
C PRO A 179 2.10 33.54 8.67
N VAL A 180 2.00 33.57 10.00
CA VAL A 180 3.13 33.82 10.89
C VAL A 180 3.94 32.53 11.05
N LYS A 181 5.20 32.57 10.59
CA LYS A 181 6.12 31.42 10.68
C LYS A 181 7.12 31.63 11.80
N VAL A 182 7.52 30.54 12.44
CA VAL A 182 8.64 30.54 13.40
C VAL A 182 9.64 29.49 12.95
N ASN A 183 10.91 29.87 12.84
CA ASN A 183 12.00 28.96 12.54
C ASN A 183 12.86 28.80 13.79
N ALA A 184 13.24 27.56 14.11
CA ALA A 184 14.14 27.24 15.21
C ALA A 184 15.29 26.37 14.70
N VAL A 185 16.53 26.84 14.81
CA VAL A 185 17.73 26.03 14.54
C VAL A 185 17.99 25.14 15.73
N VAL A 186 18.08 23.83 15.50
CA VAL A 186 18.30 22.84 16.57
C VAL A 186 19.75 22.36 16.56
N ILE A 187 20.43 22.51 17.69
CA ILE A 187 21.84 22.17 17.90
C ILE A 187 21.95 21.22 19.09
N ARG A 188 22.62 20.09 18.89
CA ARG A 188 22.85 19.08 19.94
C ARG A 188 23.70 19.65 21.07
N GLY A 189 23.34 19.33 22.31
CA GLY A 189 23.92 19.86 23.53
C GLY A 189 23.52 21.31 23.86
N VAL A 190 22.61 21.92 23.09
CA VAL A 190 22.25 23.34 23.24
C VAL A 190 20.76 23.52 23.45
N ASN A 191 19.92 23.09 22.52
CA ASN A 191 18.47 23.33 22.58
C ASN A 191 17.63 22.14 22.07
N GLU A 192 18.23 20.98 21.85
CA GLU A 192 17.51 19.77 21.46
C GLU A 192 16.53 19.27 22.52
N HIS A 193 16.74 19.68 23.77
CA HIS A 193 15.84 19.38 24.89
C HIS A 193 14.59 20.27 24.90
N GLU A 194 14.55 21.33 24.07
CA GLU A 194 13.41 22.25 23.95
C GLU A 194 12.50 21.95 22.74
N ILE A 195 12.83 20.95 21.93
CA ILE A 195 12.08 20.59 20.71
C ILE A 195 10.59 20.42 21.01
N GLU A 196 10.25 19.70 22.06
CA GLU A 196 8.86 19.43 22.45
C GLU A 196 8.16 20.70 22.94
N ALA A 197 8.86 21.56 23.68
CA ALA A 197 8.32 22.82 24.19
C ALA A 197 8.04 23.80 23.04
N LEU A 198 8.98 23.94 22.10
CA LEU A 198 8.82 24.73 20.88
C LEU A 198 7.66 24.22 20.02
N ALA A 199 7.54 22.90 19.83
CA ALA A 199 6.43 22.28 19.10
C ALA A 199 5.07 22.47 19.81
N ALA A 200 5.04 22.45 21.13
CA ALA A 200 3.83 22.75 21.92
C ALA A 200 3.44 24.23 21.80
N TYR A 201 4.42 25.13 21.85
CA TYR A 201 4.22 26.58 21.64
C TYR A 201 3.65 26.87 20.25
N GLY A 202 4.26 26.32 19.20
CA GLY A 202 3.78 26.50 17.83
C GLY A 202 2.32 26.05 17.65
N ARG A 203 1.92 24.94 18.28
CA ARG A 203 0.53 24.46 18.26
C ARG A 203 -0.41 25.37 19.06
N ARG A 204 -0.04 25.74 20.29
CA ARG A 204 -0.87 26.57 21.18
C ARG A 204 -1.15 27.94 20.55
N GLU A 205 -0.13 28.55 19.97
CA GLU A 205 -0.22 29.89 19.37
C GLU A 205 -0.64 29.85 17.88
N ARG A 206 -0.93 28.67 17.31
CA ARG A 206 -1.32 28.48 15.90
C ARG A 206 -0.30 29.05 14.89
N LEU A 207 0.98 28.81 15.15
CA LEU A 207 2.11 29.27 14.33
C LEU A 207 2.57 28.17 13.37
N HIS A 208 3.08 28.59 12.20
CA HIS A 208 3.76 27.68 11.28
C HIS A 208 5.21 27.48 11.76
N LEU A 209 5.43 26.53 12.68
CA LEU A 209 6.75 26.22 13.21
C LEU A 209 7.56 25.34 12.26
N ARG A 210 8.82 25.69 12.01
CA ARG A 210 9.79 24.92 11.24
C ARG A 210 11.06 24.73 12.07
N PHE A 211 11.45 23.49 12.27
CA PHE A 211 12.80 23.19 12.74
C PHE A 211 13.78 23.24 11.58
N ILE A 212 14.96 23.79 11.82
CA ILE A 212 16.07 23.88 10.88
C ILE A 212 17.20 23.03 11.45
N GLU A 213 17.64 22.05 10.67
CA GLU A 213 18.84 21.27 11.01
C GLU A 213 20.05 22.19 10.98
N PHE A 214 20.93 22.04 11.98
CA PHE A 214 22.20 22.75 11.99
C PHE A 214 23.00 22.40 10.71
N MET A 215 23.28 23.40 9.88
CA MET A 215 23.92 23.24 8.56
C MET A 215 25.08 24.23 8.40
N PRO A 216 26.10 23.93 7.57
CA PRO A 216 27.21 24.84 7.35
C PRO A 216 26.71 26.11 6.65
N LEU A 217 26.98 27.27 7.25
CA LEU A 217 26.74 28.59 6.65
C LEU A 217 28.06 29.14 6.08
N ASP A 218 27.99 29.94 5.01
CA ASP A 218 29.15 30.50 4.31
C ASP A 218 30.08 31.38 5.19
N SER A 219 29.63 31.75 6.39
CA SER A 219 30.44 32.41 7.41
C SER A 219 31.15 31.40 8.33
N ALA A 220 32.24 30.84 7.81
CA ALA A 220 33.37 30.26 8.55
C ALA A 220 33.11 29.10 9.53
N ARG A 221 33.51 27.89 9.10
CA ARG A 221 34.24 26.83 9.85
C ARG A 221 33.69 26.27 11.18
N ALA A 222 32.56 26.75 11.70
CA ALA A 222 32.01 26.33 13.00
C ALA A 222 30.86 25.30 12.88
N TRP A 223 30.92 24.39 11.91
CA TRP A 223 29.92 23.33 11.76
C TRP A 223 30.54 21.95 11.96
N TYR A 224 29.93 21.14 12.83
CA TYR A 224 30.34 19.76 13.10
C TYR A 224 29.12 18.84 12.94
N ARG A 225 29.31 17.73 12.22
CA ARG A 225 28.25 16.73 11.98
C ARG A 225 27.66 16.18 13.28
N GLU A 226 28.47 16.06 14.34
CA GLU A 226 28.05 15.57 15.66
C GLU A 226 27.02 16.48 16.34
N LEU A 227 27.07 17.78 16.05
CA LEU A 227 26.15 18.78 16.61
C LEU A 227 24.79 18.80 15.91
N VAL A 228 24.63 18.05 14.81
CA VAL A 228 23.40 17.98 14.04
C VAL A 228 22.38 17.08 14.74
N VAL A 229 21.21 17.64 15.03
CA VAL A 229 20.01 16.87 15.36
C VAL A 229 19.23 16.66 14.07
N THR A 230 19.21 15.41 13.60
CA THR A 230 18.59 15.09 12.30
C THR A 230 17.09 15.34 12.34
N GLY A 231 16.49 15.67 11.19
CA GLY A 231 15.06 15.84 11.03
C GLY A 231 14.28 14.61 11.50
N ARG A 232 14.84 13.41 11.30
CA ARG A 232 14.31 12.15 11.84
C ARG A 232 14.24 12.15 13.38
N GLU A 233 15.29 12.60 14.05
CA GLU A 233 15.32 12.70 15.52
C GLU A 233 14.35 13.75 16.05
N ILE A 234 14.30 14.93 15.42
CA ILE A 234 13.38 16.03 15.78
C ILE A 234 11.92 15.55 15.62
N LEU A 235 11.61 14.86 14.53
CA LEU A 235 10.29 14.28 14.27
C LEU A 235 9.92 13.21 15.31
N ALA A 236 10.83 12.31 15.64
CA ALA A 236 10.60 11.28 16.66
C ALA A 236 10.24 11.90 18.03
N ARG A 237 10.97 12.94 18.45
CA ARG A 237 10.73 13.64 19.72
C ARG A 237 9.40 14.40 19.74
N THR A 238 9.07 15.12 18.67
CA THR A 238 7.78 15.85 18.58
C THR A 238 6.55 14.92 18.53
N ARG A 239 6.70 13.71 17.98
CA ARG A 239 5.64 12.69 17.96
C ARG A 239 5.44 12.01 19.32
N ALA A 240 6.48 11.90 20.15
CA ALA A 240 6.40 11.25 21.46
C ALA A 240 5.49 11.95 22.49
N ARG A 241 5.02 13.20 22.23
CA ARG A 241 4.25 14.02 23.18
C ARG A 241 2.90 14.59 22.68
N GLN A 242 2.26 14.01 21.65
CA GLN A 242 0.82 14.25 21.36
C GLN A 242 -0.07 13.39 22.31
N PRO A 243 -1.31 13.81 22.63
CA PRO A 243 -1.87 13.85 24.00
C PRO A 243 -1.95 12.53 24.79
N SER A 244 -1.84 12.68 26.12
CA SER A 244 -1.95 11.69 27.22
C SER A 244 -3.00 10.60 26.99
N VAL A 245 -2.62 9.32 26.83
CA VAL A 245 -2.08 8.37 27.84
C VAL A 245 -3.05 8.09 29.00
N LEU A 246 -4.33 7.94 28.66
CA LEU A 246 -5.26 7.16 29.50
C LEU A 246 -5.95 6.05 28.69
N GLU A 247 -5.24 5.46 27.74
CA GLU A 247 -5.69 4.26 27.06
C GLU A 247 -4.52 3.30 26.83
N ARG A 248 -4.76 2.02 27.13
CA ARG A 248 -3.92 0.83 26.86
C ARG A 248 -3.45 0.68 25.39
N ARG A 249 -3.73 1.66 24.53
CA ARG A 249 -3.52 1.68 23.08
C ARG A 249 -2.05 1.71 22.62
N TRP A 250 -1.11 2.16 23.46
CA TRP A 250 0.27 2.44 23.04
C TRP A 250 1.26 1.27 23.14
N TRP A 251 1.07 0.33 24.08
CA TRP A 251 1.97 -0.82 24.23
C TRP A 251 1.90 -1.79 23.05
N ASP A 252 0.69 -1.95 22.52
CA ASP A 252 0.35 -2.80 21.39
C ASP A 252 1.05 -2.40 20.09
N ASP A 253 1.14 -1.09 19.81
CA ASP A 253 1.74 -0.58 18.57
C ASP A 253 3.27 -0.59 18.61
N ARG A 254 3.91 -0.55 19.78
CA ARG A 254 5.38 -0.64 19.91
C ARG A 254 5.92 -2.06 19.76
N ILE A 255 5.22 -3.07 20.29
CA ILE A 255 5.65 -4.47 20.12
C ILE A 255 5.50 -4.89 18.66
N LEU A 256 4.38 -4.51 18.03
CA LEU A 256 4.17 -4.74 16.61
C LEU A 256 5.18 -3.95 15.77
N SER A 257 5.33 -2.63 16.00
CA SER A 257 6.32 -1.80 15.27
C SER A 257 7.77 -2.26 15.46
N TRP A 258 8.09 -2.93 16.57
CA TRP A 258 9.40 -3.49 16.83
C TRP A 258 9.58 -4.86 16.15
N ALA A 259 8.61 -5.77 16.28
CA ALA A 259 8.62 -7.05 15.58
C ALA A 259 8.71 -6.85 14.05
N MET A 260 8.11 -5.76 13.56
CA MET A 260 8.13 -5.32 12.17
C MET A 260 9.45 -4.74 11.65
N GLN A 261 10.47 -4.61 12.52
CA GLN A 261 11.82 -4.20 12.12
C GLN A 261 12.71 -5.39 11.76
N ASP A 262 12.33 -6.60 12.18
CA ASP A 262 13.06 -7.83 11.93
C ASP A 262 12.14 -8.85 11.24
N GLU A 263 12.44 -9.14 9.98
CA GLU A 263 11.61 -10.04 9.15
C GLU A 263 11.47 -11.44 9.76
N SER A 264 12.50 -11.94 10.48
CA SER A 264 12.45 -13.26 11.10
C SER A 264 11.47 -13.29 12.29
N VAL A 265 11.48 -12.25 13.12
CA VAL A 265 10.56 -12.10 14.27
C VAL A 265 9.13 -11.89 13.78
N GLU A 266 8.95 -11.09 12.73
CA GLU A 266 7.67 -10.84 12.10
C GLU A 266 6.99 -12.13 11.63
N VAL A 267 7.71 -12.97 10.87
CA VAL A 267 7.19 -14.23 10.33
C VAL A 267 6.72 -15.15 11.47
N GLN A 268 7.53 -15.31 12.51
CA GLN A 268 7.17 -16.19 13.63
C GLN A 268 5.99 -15.63 14.44
N LEU A 269 5.91 -14.32 14.62
CA LEU A 269 4.77 -13.68 15.28
C LEU A 269 3.47 -13.91 14.49
N PHE A 270 3.47 -13.76 13.17
CA PHE A 270 2.27 -13.98 12.35
C PHE A 270 1.83 -15.44 12.35
N ARG A 271 2.76 -16.39 12.23
CA ARG A 271 2.45 -17.82 12.33
C ARG A 271 1.89 -18.19 13.70
N PHE A 272 2.45 -17.61 14.76
CA PHE A 272 1.93 -17.82 16.11
C PHE A 272 0.50 -17.27 16.27
N ILE A 273 0.22 -16.06 15.77
CA ILE A 273 -1.12 -15.46 15.81
C ILE A 273 -2.12 -16.32 15.01
N ASP A 274 -1.70 -16.87 13.87
CA ASP A 274 -2.53 -17.72 13.02
C ASP A 274 -2.95 -19.03 13.71
N VAL A 275 -2.01 -19.71 14.39
CA VAL A 275 -2.31 -20.97 15.08
C VAL A 275 -3.02 -20.77 16.43
N LEU A 276 -2.89 -19.59 17.05
CA LEU A 276 -3.38 -19.30 18.40
C LEU A 276 -4.85 -19.70 18.66
N PRO A 277 -5.81 -19.52 17.74
CA PRO A 277 -7.21 -19.91 17.95
C PRO A 277 -7.41 -21.42 18.07
N MET A 278 -6.52 -22.22 17.46
CA MET A 278 -6.57 -23.69 17.52
C MET A 278 -6.01 -24.23 18.83
N LEU A 279 -5.24 -23.42 19.57
CA LEU A 279 -4.69 -23.80 20.86
C LEU A 279 -5.81 -23.75 21.91
N ARG A 280 -6.14 -24.88 22.53
CA ARG A 280 -7.26 -24.97 23.51
C ARG A 280 -6.83 -24.91 24.98
N SER A 281 -5.54 -25.09 25.28
CA SER A 281 -5.00 -25.07 26.64
C SER A 281 -3.91 -24.01 26.81
N SER A 282 -3.68 -23.54 28.05
CA SER A 282 -2.57 -22.63 28.35
C SER A 282 -1.20 -23.31 28.22
N GLU A 283 -1.13 -24.64 28.39
CA GLU A 283 0.08 -25.44 28.15
C GLU A 283 0.46 -25.40 26.67
N ALA A 284 -0.50 -25.67 25.77
CA ALA A 284 -0.27 -25.61 24.33
C ALA A 284 0.15 -24.21 23.87
N VAL A 285 -0.49 -23.15 24.39
CA VAL A 285 -0.11 -21.76 24.07
C VAL A 285 1.32 -21.44 24.51
N THR A 286 1.70 -21.82 25.74
CA THR A 286 3.06 -21.58 26.24
C THR A 286 4.09 -22.36 25.43
N GLN A 287 3.81 -23.63 25.12
CA GLN A 287 4.69 -24.47 24.30
C GLN A 287 4.90 -23.85 22.90
N HIS A 288 3.83 -23.44 22.22
CA HIS A 288 3.95 -22.83 20.89
C HIS A 288 4.64 -21.46 20.97
N LEU A 289 4.39 -20.65 22.01
CA LEU A 289 5.15 -19.42 22.23
C LEU A 289 6.65 -19.71 22.36
N GLN A 290 7.05 -20.78 23.03
CA GLN A 290 8.46 -21.14 23.12
C GLN A 290 8.99 -21.63 21.77
N GLU A 291 8.31 -22.54 21.09
CA GLU A 291 8.73 -23.09 19.79
C GLU A 291 8.91 -22.00 18.73
N TYR A 292 7.91 -21.13 18.53
CA TYR A 292 7.97 -20.06 17.52
C TYR A 292 9.06 -19.02 17.80
N PHE A 293 9.31 -18.70 19.07
CA PHE A 293 10.20 -17.61 19.45
C PHE A 293 11.60 -18.07 19.90
N HIS A 294 11.84 -19.39 20.01
CA HIS A 294 13.15 -19.95 20.34
C HIS A 294 14.16 -19.71 19.20
N GLU A 295 13.77 -19.96 17.95
CA GLU A 295 14.62 -19.77 16.77
C GLU A 295 15.06 -18.31 16.57
N VAL A 296 14.25 -17.37 17.04
CA VAL A 296 14.50 -15.92 16.93
C VAL A 296 14.87 -15.28 18.28
N ALA A 297 15.21 -16.08 19.30
CA ALA A 297 15.40 -15.61 20.66
C ALA A 297 16.48 -14.52 20.80
N GLU A 298 17.52 -14.56 19.97
CA GLU A 298 18.59 -13.56 19.94
C GLU A 298 18.12 -12.19 19.44
N HIS A 299 17.11 -12.19 18.57
CA HIS A 299 16.50 -10.99 18.04
C HIS A 299 15.47 -10.41 19.01
N LEU A 300 15.02 -11.13 20.05
CA LEU A 300 14.02 -10.63 21.01
C LEU A 300 14.60 -9.67 22.06
N PRO A 301 13.80 -8.71 22.60
CA PRO A 301 14.23 -7.88 23.70
C PRO A 301 14.57 -8.76 24.91
N ARG A 302 15.64 -8.41 25.64
CA ARG A 302 16.14 -9.21 26.77
C ARG A 302 15.06 -9.60 27.78
N ALA A 303 14.10 -8.70 28.05
CA ALA A 303 12.97 -8.96 28.94
C ALA A 303 12.04 -10.08 28.44
N VAL A 304 11.74 -10.12 27.13
CA VAL A 304 10.89 -11.15 26.50
C VAL A 304 11.60 -12.50 26.49
N ARG A 305 12.88 -12.51 26.14
CA ARG A 305 13.73 -13.72 26.17
C ARG A 305 13.81 -14.35 27.57
N VAL A 306 14.02 -13.52 28.60
CA VAL A 306 14.03 -13.99 29.99
C VAL A 306 12.66 -14.51 30.41
N GLY A 307 11.58 -13.83 30.02
CA GLY A 307 10.21 -14.28 30.28
C GLY A 307 9.90 -15.65 29.66
N LEU A 308 10.31 -15.88 28.40
CA LEU A 308 10.13 -17.15 27.70
C LEU A 308 10.96 -18.29 28.30
N ALA A 309 12.19 -18.00 28.75
CA ALA A 309 13.08 -18.99 29.35
C ALA A 309 12.61 -19.47 30.74
N VAL A 310 11.92 -18.60 31.51
CA VAL A 310 11.43 -18.91 32.87
C VAL A 310 10.01 -19.50 32.84
N ALA A 311 9.24 -19.27 31.78
CA ALA A 311 7.86 -19.73 31.65
C ALA A 311 7.75 -21.18 31.15
N GLY A 312 8.04 -22.17 32.01
CA GLY A 312 7.79 -23.58 31.66
C GLY A 312 6.30 -23.85 31.34
N PRO A 313 5.95 -24.75 30.40
CA PRO A 313 4.56 -24.95 29.93
C PRO A 313 3.53 -25.29 31.03
N ARG A 314 4.00 -25.92 32.12
CA ARG A 314 3.18 -26.30 33.29
C ARG A 314 3.30 -25.34 34.48
N SER A 315 4.08 -24.27 34.35
CA SER A 315 4.31 -23.31 35.43
C SER A 315 3.17 -22.29 35.54
N LEU A 316 3.00 -21.71 36.74
CA LEU A 316 2.08 -20.59 36.94
C LEU A 316 2.43 -19.38 36.05
N ALA A 317 3.73 -19.14 35.83
CA ALA A 317 4.22 -18.11 34.93
C ALA A 317 3.81 -18.37 33.46
N GLY A 318 3.90 -19.61 32.99
CA GLY A 318 3.42 -20.01 31.66
C GLY A 318 1.93 -19.80 31.48
N ARG A 319 1.11 -20.16 32.48
CA ARG A 319 -0.34 -19.90 32.46
C ARG A 319 -0.66 -18.40 32.34
N ALA A 320 0.04 -17.54 33.09
CA ALA A 320 -0.14 -16.10 33.01
C ALA A 320 0.27 -15.54 31.64
N LEU A 321 1.39 -16.01 31.08
CA LEU A 321 1.87 -15.63 29.76
C LEU A 321 0.87 -16.01 28.65
N ALA A 322 0.35 -17.24 28.68
CA ALA A 322 -0.66 -17.71 27.74
C ALA A 322 -1.96 -16.88 27.78
N LEU A 323 -2.43 -16.53 28.99
CA LEU A 323 -3.60 -15.66 29.16
C LEU A 323 -3.35 -14.26 28.60
N ALA A 324 -2.16 -13.68 28.85
CA ALA A 324 -1.78 -12.38 28.31
C ALA A 324 -1.71 -12.40 26.77
N ALA A 325 -1.08 -13.44 26.18
CA ALA A 325 -0.98 -13.60 24.73
C ALA A 325 -2.36 -13.68 24.06
N ARG A 326 -3.26 -14.54 24.58
CA ARG A 326 -4.65 -14.61 24.09
C ARG A 326 -5.35 -13.27 24.21
N ARG A 327 -5.30 -12.64 25.38
CA ARG A 327 -6.00 -11.37 25.64
C ARG A 327 -5.53 -10.27 24.69
N ASN A 328 -4.23 -10.18 24.43
CA ASN A 328 -3.67 -9.19 23.50
C ASN A 328 -4.12 -9.50 22.06
N ALA A 329 -3.97 -10.74 21.59
CA ALA A 329 -4.42 -11.12 20.24
C ALA A 329 -5.92 -10.85 20.01
N LEU A 330 -6.77 -11.17 21.01
CA LEU A 330 -8.19 -10.85 21.01
C LEU A 330 -8.47 -9.34 20.98
N ALA A 331 -7.73 -8.55 21.77
CA ALA A 331 -7.87 -7.10 21.78
C ALA A 331 -7.49 -6.49 20.42
N HIS A 332 -6.45 -7.02 19.76
CA HIS A 332 -6.04 -6.64 18.42
C HIS A 332 -7.07 -7.00 17.36
N ALA A 333 -7.58 -8.24 17.35
CA ALA A 333 -8.59 -8.64 16.37
C ALA A 333 -9.87 -7.80 16.47
N ARG A 334 -10.31 -7.46 17.69
CA ARG A 334 -11.48 -6.58 17.90
C ARG A 334 -11.29 -5.16 17.36
N ARG A 335 -10.06 -4.73 17.03
CA ARG A 335 -9.84 -3.46 16.30
C ARG A 335 -10.32 -3.54 14.85
N PHE A 336 -10.16 -4.70 14.21
CA PHE A 336 -10.44 -4.88 12.78
C PHE A 336 -11.76 -5.62 12.51
N ILE A 337 -12.40 -6.15 13.55
CA ILE A 337 -13.67 -6.88 13.49
C ILE A 337 -14.73 -6.05 14.21
N ALA A 338 -15.83 -5.76 13.53
CA ALA A 338 -16.90 -4.89 14.02
C ALA A 338 -17.72 -5.51 15.16
N GLY A 339 -17.76 -6.83 15.24
CA GLY A 339 -18.45 -7.60 16.29
C GLY A 339 -18.45 -9.09 15.98
N THR A 340 -18.88 -9.90 16.94
CA THR A 340 -19.06 -11.36 16.76
C THR A 340 -20.52 -11.77 16.66
N THR A 341 -21.45 -10.85 16.93
CA THR A 341 -22.91 -11.08 16.84
C THR A 341 -23.60 -9.99 16.03
N ALA A 342 -24.78 -10.28 15.48
CA ALA A 342 -25.56 -9.29 14.73
C ALA A 342 -25.87 -8.01 15.54
N ALA A 343 -26.12 -8.14 16.85
CA ALA A 343 -26.38 -7.01 17.72
C ALA A 343 -25.16 -6.09 17.90
N GLU A 344 -23.97 -6.67 18.11
CA GLU A 344 -22.72 -5.90 18.20
C GLU A 344 -22.41 -5.16 16.89
N VAL A 345 -22.64 -5.83 15.76
CA VAL A 345 -22.43 -5.28 14.42
C VAL A 345 -23.41 -4.14 14.14
N LEU A 346 -24.67 -4.27 14.54
CA LEU A 346 -25.66 -3.20 14.43
C LEU A 346 -25.25 -1.98 15.27
N ALA A 347 -24.75 -2.20 16.48
CA ALA A 347 -24.22 -1.12 17.32
C ALA A 347 -23.00 -0.44 16.69
N ALA A 348 -22.10 -1.22 16.07
CA ALA A 348 -20.96 -0.69 15.33
C ALA A 348 -21.40 0.13 14.10
N ALA A 349 -22.35 -0.38 13.33
CA ALA A 349 -22.92 0.29 12.16
C ALA A 349 -23.58 1.62 12.56
N MET A 350 -24.28 1.66 13.70
CA MET A 350 -24.87 2.88 14.25
C MET A 350 -23.81 3.92 14.64
N ARG A 351 -22.65 3.49 15.19
CA ARG A 351 -21.54 4.41 15.50
C ARG A 351 -20.97 5.04 14.23
N GLU A 352 -20.74 4.23 13.19
CA GLU A 352 -20.28 4.72 11.89
C GLU A 352 -21.29 5.71 11.26
N ARG A 353 -22.57 5.40 11.39
CA ARG A 353 -23.66 6.25 10.89
C ARG A 353 -23.72 7.61 11.57
N LYS A 354 -23.54 7.67 12.90
CA LYS A 354 -23.45 8.94 13.64
C LYS A 354 -22.32 9.85 13.14
N LEU A 355 -21.28 9.24 12.57
CA LEU A 355 -20.15 9.94 11.96
C LEU A 355 -20.33 10.18 10.46
N ARG A 356 -21.57 10.05 9.96
CA ARG A 356 -21.97 10.22 8.54
C ARG A 356 -21.24 9.27 7.60
N ARG A 357 -21.01 8.03 8.03
CA ARG A 357 -20.43 6.96 7.21
C ARG A 357 -21.40 5.79 7.04
N ALA A 358 -21.48 5.28 5.81
CA ALA A 358 -22.17 4.04 5.50
C ALA A 358 -21.33 2.84 5.90
N PHE A 359 -21.89 1.64 5.79
CA PHE A 359 -21.18 0.39 6.05
C PHE A 359 -21.47 -0.67 4.99
N THR A 360 -20.62 -1.69 4.91
CA THR A 360 -20.89 -2.98 4.26
C THR A 360 -20.43 -4.09 5.19
N LEU A 361 -21.24 -5.11 5.39
CA LEU A 361 -20.98 -6.20 6.32
C LEU A 361 -20.38 -7.39 5.58
N ASP A 362 -19.26 -7.91 6.07
CA ASP A 362 -18.63 -9.13 5.56
C ASP A 362 -18.61 -10.18 6.66
N LEU A 363 -19.28 -11.30 6.42
CA LEU A 363 -19.25 -12.45 7.32
C LEU A 363 -17.91 -13.15 7.18
N LEU A 364 -17.15 -13.15 8.28
CA LEU A 364 -15.94 -13.91 8.44
C LEU A 364 -16.28 -15.40 8.60
N GLY A 365 -15.66 -16.23 7.77
CA GLY A 365 -15.80 -17.67 7.81
C GLY A 365 -14.54 -18.35 7.32
N GLU A 366 -14.39 -19.62 7.70
CA GLU A 366 -13.40 -20.51 7.11
C GLU A 366 -13.78 -20.84 5.65
N ALA A 367 -12.86 -21.47 4.92
CA ALA A 367 -13.17 -21.98 3.59
C ALA A 367 -14.36 -22.96 3.69
N VAL A 368 -15.36 -22.76 2.85
CA VAL A 368 -16.52 -23.64 2.79
C VAL A 368 -16.11 -24.92 2.07
N THR A 369 -16.15 -26.04 2.78
CA THR A 369 -15.67 -27.35 2.28
C THR A 369 -16.77 -28.41 2.19
N SER A 370 -18.02 -28.07 2.57
CA SER A 370 -19.16 -28.97 2.46
C SER A 370 -20.46 -28.22 2.11
N GLU A 371 -21.45 -28.93 1.57
CA GLU A 371 -22.78 -28.35 1.27
C GLU A 371 -23.49 -27.81 2.54
N PRO A 372 -23.49 -28.51 3.70
CA PRO A 372 -24.05 -27.95 4.93
C PRO A 372 -23.36 -26.66 5.38
N ALA A 373 -22.04 -26.55 5.18
CA ALA A 373 -21.32 -25.31 5.48
C ALA A 373 -21.73 -24.16 4.54
N ALA A 374 -21.95 -24.44 3.25
CA ALA A 374 -22.47 -23.47 2.28
C ALA A 374 -23.90 -23.03 2.63
N ASP A 375 -24.76 -23.96 3.06
CA ASP A 375 -26.11 -23.65 3.51
C ASP A 375 -26.12 -22.83 4.81
N ALA A 376 -25.23 -23.15 5.76
CA ALA A 376 -25.06 -22.37 6.98
C ALA A 376 -24.53 -20.95 6.69
N TYR A 377 -23.62 -20.79 5.73
CA TYR A 377 -23.13 -19.48 5.29
C TYR A 377 -24.26 -18.65 4.67
N LEU A 378 -25.06 -19.24 3.77
CA LEU A 378 -26.24 -18.58 3.20
C LEU A 378 -27.24 -18.18 4.29
N ALA A 379 -27.59 -19.10 5.20
CA ALA A 379 -28.55 -18.85 6.26
C ALA A 379 -28.13 -17.69 7.16
N GLN A 380 -26.83 -17.51 7.43
CA GLN A 380 -26.32 -16.38 8.20
C GLN A 380 -26.51 -15.04 7.47
N TYR A 381 -26.28 -14.97 6.15
CA TYR A 381 -26.56 -13.75 5.39
C TYR A 381 -28.06 -13.45 5.26
N LEU A 382 -28.88 -14.48 5.06
CA LEU A 382 -30.34 -14.32 5.03
C LEU A 382 -30.83 -13.77 6.37
N ALA A 383 -30.42 -14.38 7.49
CA ALA A 383 -30.75 -13.90 8.83
C ALA A 383 -30.27 -12.45 9.05
N LEU A 384 -29.05 -12.12 8.61
CA LEU A 384 -28.51 -10.76 8.70
C LEU A 384 -29.39 -9.75 7.95
N ILE A 385 -29.74 -10.04 6.69
CA ILE A 385 -30.57 -9.16 5.87
C ILE A 385 -31.97 -9.03 6.46
N GLU A 386 -32.61 -10.16 6.78
CA GLU A 386 -34.00 -10.20 7.26
C GLU A 386 -34.16 -9.52 8.62
N GLN A 387 -33.17 -9.62 9.50
CA GLN A 387 -33.24 -9.02 10.84
C GLN A 387 -32.73 -7.58 10.87
N MET A 388 -31.62 -7.26 10.18
CA MET A 388 -31.00 -5.94 10.29
C MET A 388 -31.59 -4.92 9.32
N ALA A 389 -31.95 -5.32 8.09
CA ALA A 389 -32.39 -4.35 7.09
C ALA A 389 -33.70 -3.63 7.46
N PRO A 390 -34.74 -4.28 8.03
CA PRO A 390 -35.92 -3.57 8.49
C PRO A 390 -35.59 -2.52 9.57
N VAL A 391 -34.74 -2.87 10.54
CA VAL A 391 -34.33 -1.96 11.62
C VAL A 391 -33.52 -0.78 11.06
N ALA A 392 -32.55 -1.06 10.19
CA ALA A 392 -31.69 -0.02 9.61
C ALA A 392 -32.45 0.91 8.66
N ASN A 393 -33.39 0.38 7.90
CA ASN A 393 -34.23 1.16 6.99
C ASN A 393 -35.25 2.04 7.74
N ALA A 394 -35.51 1.80 9.03
CA ALA A 394 -36.31 2.66 9.89
C ALA A 394 -35.53 3.82 10.54
N TRP A 395 -34.19 3.85 10.43
CA TRP A 395 -33.38 4.95 10.99
C TRP A 395 -33.72 6.33 10.39
N GLU A 396 -33.35 7.40 11.07
CA GLU A 396 -33.43 8.75 10.51
C GLU A 396 -32.52 8.84 9.27
N GLU A 397 -32.99 9.45 8.18
CA GLU A 397 -32.23 9.57 6.94
C GLU A 397 -31.00 10.46 7.10
N VAL A 398 -29.86 10.01 6.57
CA VAL A 398 -28.64 10.82 6.44
C VAL A 398 -28.35 11.02 4.95
N PRO A 399 -28.77 12.16 4.34
CA PRO A 399 -28.75 12.34 2.89
C PRO A 399 -27.39 12.09 2.22
N GLN A 400 -26.28 12.37 2.92
CA GLN A 400 -24.92 12.16 2.43
C GLN A 400 -24.60 10.69 2.11
N ILE A 401 -25.16 9.75 2.88
CA ILE A 401 -24.85 8.31 2.78
C ILE A 401 -26.02 7.47 2.29
N ASP A 402 -27.25 7.98 2.41
CA ASP A 402 -28.48 7.28 2.04
C ASP A 402 -29.02 7.68 0.66
N ARG A 403 -28.38 8.60 -0.06
CA ARG A 403 -28.79 9.00 -1.42
C ARG A 403 -27.64 9.01 -2.42
N ALA A 404 -27.95 8.65 -3.67
CA ALA A 404 -27.08 8.84 -4.83
C ALA A 404 -27.85 9.62 -5.91
N GLU A 405 -27.31 10.77 -6.36
CA GLU A 405 -27.90 11.58 -7.46
C GLU A 405 -29.45 11.68 -7.41
N LEU A 406 -30.02 11.90 -6.20
CA LEU A 406 -31.46 11.99 -5.87
C LEU A 406 -32.25 10.67 -5.72
N ALA A 407 -31.64 9.49 -5.89
CA ALA A 407 -32.25 8.19 -5.61
C ALA A 407 -31.89 7.68 -4.19
N PRO A 408 -32.83 7.08 -3.45
CA PRO A 408 -32.54 6.46 -2.15
C PRO A 408 -31.67 5.22 -2.32
N LEU A 409 -30.69 5.05 -1.44
CA LEU A 409 -29.82 3.89 -1.36
C LEU A 409 -30.25 2.95 -0.22
N PRO A 410 -30.06 1.64 -0.36
CA PRO A 410 -30.13 0.71 0.77
C PRO A 410 -29.17 1.10 1.88
N ARG A 411 -29.67 1.08 3.12
CA ARG A 411 -28.85 1.40 4.30
C ARG A 411 -28.06 0.20 4.79
N VAL A 412 -28.51 -1.01 4.46
CA VAL A 412 -27.76 -2.25 4.67
C VAL A 412 -27.09 -2.64 3.37
N ASN A 413 -25.79 -2.90 3.45
CA ASN A 413 -24.99 -3.45 2.38
C ASN A 413 -24.23 -4.66 2.94
N VAL A 414 -24.18 -5.74 2.18
CA VAL A 414 -23.44 -6.95 2.53
C VAL A 414 -22.44 -7.27 1.41
N SER A 415 -21.22 -7.63 1.79
CA SER A 415 -20.20 -8.15 0.88
C SER A 415 -20.18 -9.67 0.99
N ILE A 416 -20.27 -10.41 -0.13
CA ILE A 416 -20.30 -11.87 -0.15
C ILE A 416 -19.20 -12.44 -1.04
N LYS A 417 -18.71 -13.63 -0.71
CA LYS A 417 -17.75 -14.39 -1.52
C LYS A 417 -18.50 -15.53 -2.21
N LEU A 418 -18.42 -15.63 -3.53
CA LEU A 418 -19.16 -16.67 -4.25
C LEU A 418 -18.61 -18.08 -3.97
N SER A 419 -17.31 -18.20 -3.67
CA SER A 419 -16.72 -19.47 -3.24
C SER A 419 -17.36 -20.03 -1.97
N ALA A 420 -17.87 -19.17 -1.09
CA ALA A 420 -18.53 -19.59 0.13
C ALA A 420 -19.96 -20.12 -0.09
N LEU A 421 -20.49 -20.02 -1.31
CA LEU A 421 -21.79 -20.60 -1.69
C LEU A 421 -21.67 -21.99 -2.33
N ASP A 422 -20.45 -22.48 -2.58
CA ASP A 422 -20.22 -23.79 -3.14
C ASP A 422 -18.90 -24.40 -2.66
N PRO A 423 -18.92 -25.58 -2.02
CA PRO A 423 -17.70 -26.20 -1.50
C PRO A 423 -16.73 -26.68 -2.60
N ARG A 424 -17.14 -26.63 -3.87
CA ARG A 424 -16.38 -27.04 -5.04
C ARG A 424 -16.35 -25.92 -6.08
N PHE A 425 -16.05 -24.71 -5.62
CA PHE A 425 -15.92 -23.55 -6.50
C PHE A 425 -14.68 -23.71 -7.40
N ASP A 426 -14.86 -24.46 -8.50
CA ASP A 426 -13.77 -24.88 -9.37
C ASP A 426 -14.08 -24.52 -10.83
N PRO A 427 -13.17 -23.80 -11.51
CA PRO A 427 -13.35 -23.44 -12.92
C PRO A 427 -13.16 -24.60 -13.90
N ILE A 428 -12.78 -25.81 -13.46
CA ILE A 428 -12.78 -27.02 -14.30
C ILE A 428 -14.21 -27.41 -14.74
N ASP A 429 -15.21 -27.19 -13.87
CA ASP A 429 -16.64 -27.42 -14.11
C ASP A 429 -17.40 -26.08 -13.98
N PRO A 430 -17.22 -25.14 -14.91
CA PRO A 430 -17.83 -23.82 -14.79
C PRO A 430 -19.36 -23.90 -14.84
N VAL A 431 -19.92 -24.88 -15.56
CA VAL A 431 -21.37 -25.06 -15.71
C VAL A 431 -22.01 -25.59 -14.43
N GLY A 432 -21.46 -26.67 -13.87
CA GLY A 432 -21.98 -27.26 -12.64
C GLY A 432 -21.74 -26.35 -11.44
N THR A 433 -20.57 -25.73 -11.33
CA THR A 433 -20.27 -24.72 -10.29
C THR A 433 -21.25 -23.55 -10.39
N THR A 434 -21.47 -22.99 -11.58
CA THR A 434 -22.44 -21.91 -11.77
C THR A 434 -23.84 -22.31 -11.34
N ARG A 435 -24.29 -23.53 -11.68
CA ARG A 435 -25.62 -24.02 -11.28
C ARG A 435 -25.79 -24.05 -9.75
N ARG A 436 -24.79 -24.55 -9.02
CA ARG A 436 -24.83 -24.69 -7.55
C ARG A 436 -24.77 -23.31 -6.87
N VAL A 437 -23.85 -22.45 -7.29
CA VAL A 437 -23.69 -21.09 -6.75
C VAL A 437 -24.92 -20.22 -7.06
N ALA A 438 -25.40 -20.22 -8.30
CA ALA A 438 -26.54 -19.41 -8.72
C ALA A 438 -27.80 -19.73 -7.92
N ARG A 439 -28.02 -21.00 -7.53
CA ARG A 439 -29.15 -21.37 -6.67
C ARG A 439 -29.16 -20.54 -5.38
N ARG A 440 -28.07 -20.55 -4.63
CA ARG A 440 -27.94 -19.83 -3.35
C ARG A 440 -27.87 -18.30 -3.54
N LEU A 441 -27.21 -17.84 -4.59
CA LEU A 441 -27.13 -16.41 -4.91
C LEU A 441 -28.52 -15.80 -5.19
N ARG A 442 -29.39 -16.51 -5.93
CA ARG A 442 -30.78 -16.06 -6.17
C ARG A 442 -31.57 -15.89 -4.89
N GLU A 443 -31.44 -16.82 -3.94
CA GLU A 443 -32.11 -16.74 -2.64
C GLU A 443 -31.68 -15.47 -1.88
N LEU A 444 -30.38 -15.19 -1.87
CA LEU A 444 -29.83 -13.98 -1.24
C LEU A 444 -30.29 -12.69 -1.93
N LEU A 445 -30.29 -12.66 -3.28
CA LEU A 445 -30.76 -11.51 -4.05
C LEU A 445 -32.26 -11.23 -3.85
N ARG A 446 -33.09 -12.27 -3.74
CA ARG A 446 -34.52 -12.14 -3.41
C ARG A 446 -34.72 -11.54 -2.02
N ALA A 447 -33.99 -12.01 -1.02
CA ALA A 447 -34.04 -11.45 0.33
C ALA A 447 -33.59 -9.99 0.34
N ALA A 448 -32.48 -9.68 -0.36
CA ALA A 448 -31.98 -8.32 -0.48
C ALA A 448 -33.00 -7.37 -1.13
N ARG A 449 -33.66 -7.79 -2.21
CA ARG A 449 -34.75 -7.01 -2.83
C ARG A 449 -35.91 -6.80 -1.86
N ARG A 450 -36.41 -7.87 -1.22
CA ARG A 450 -37.55 -7.81 -0.30
C ARG A 450 -37.30 -6.85 0.86
N HIS A 451 -36.10 -6.86 1.42
CA HIS A 451 -35.75 -6.07 2.60
C HIS A 451 -35.01 -4.77 2.28
N ARG A 452 -34.88 -4.40 1.00
CA ARG A 452 -34.13 -3.22 0.53
C ARG A 452 -32.69 -3.18 1.09
N ALA A 453 -31.93 -4.23 0.82
CA ALA A 453 -30.50 -4.33 1.10
C ALA A 453 -29.69 -4.37 -0.21
N HIS A 454 -28.42 -3.96 -0.13
CA HIS A 454 -27.46 -4.06 -1.22
C HIS A 454 -26.61 -5.32 -1.08
N VAL A 455 -26.34 -6.00 -2.20
CA VAL A 455 -25.45 -7.18 -2.26
C VAL A 455 -24.23 -6.86 -3.11
N HIS A 456 -23.05 -6.94 -2.51
CA HIS A 456 -21.80 -6.74 -3.19
C HIS A 456 -21.03 -8.06 -3.30
N VAL A 457 -20.65 -8.47 -4.50
CA VAL A 457 -19.84 -9.67 -4.72
C VAL A 457 -18.36 -9.30 -4.65
N ASP A 458 -17.66 -9.86 -3.66
CA ASP A 458 -16.22 -9.73 -3.53
C ASP A 458 -15.47 -10.56 -4.58
N MET A 459 -14.24 -10.15 -4.87
CA MET A 459 -13.36 -10.85 -5.80
C MET A 459 -12.22 -11.53 -5.03
N GLU A 460 -12.00 -12.81 -5.33
CA GLU A 460 -11.09 -13.69 -4.62
C GLU A 460 -9.81 -13.92 -5.46
N ALA A 461 -9.19 -15.10 -5.36
CA ALA A 461 -7.98 -15.43 -6.12
C ALA A 461 -8.22 -15.48 -7.63
N TYR A 462 -7.17 -15.27 -8.43
CA TYR A 462 -7.25 -15.11 -9.89
C TYR A 462 -7.93 -16.28 -10.61
N GLN A 463 -7.69 -17.51 -10.17
CA GLN A 463 -8.33 -18.71 -10.74
C GLN A 463 -9.86 -18.67 -10.70
N SER A 464 -10.42 -18.03 -9.67
CA SER A 464 -11.87 -17.92 -9.46
C SER A 464 -12.49 -16.71 -10.17
N LYS A 465 -11.67 -15.75 -10.62
CA LYS A 465 -12.10 -14.42 -11.07
C LYS A 465 -13.06 -14.50 -12.27
N ASP A 466 -12.66 -15.20 -13.33
CA ASP A 466 -13.47 -15.32 -14.55
C ASP A 466 -14.80 -16.03 -14.28
N LEU A 467 -14.78 -17.06 -13.42
CA LEU A 467 -15.98 -17.78 -13.03
C LEU A 467 -16.92 -16.91 -12.18
N THR A 468 -16.38 -16.14 -11.23
CA THR A 468 -17.13 -15.18 -10.42
C THR A 468 -17.80 -14.12 -11.29
N LEU A 469 -17.07 -13.53 -12.24
CA LEU A 469 -17.63 -12.58 -13.21
C LEU A 469 -18.71 -13.23 -14.07
N ALA A 470 -18.51 -14.48 -14.53
CA ALA A 470 -19.49 -15.20 -15.34
C ALA A 470 -20.79 -15.47 -14.57
N ILE A 471 -20.71 -15.97 -13.34
CA ILE A 471 -21.88 -16.25 -12.49
C ILE A 471 -22.65 -14.96 -12.20
N PHE A 472 -21.95 -13.89 -11.81
CA PHE A 472 -22.56 -12.59 -11.55
C PHE A 472 -23.31 -12.05 -12.78
N LYS A 473 -22.67 -12.10 -13.95
CA LYS A 473 -23.26 -11.65 -15.22
C LYS A 473 -24.47 -12.50 -15.62
N GLN A 474 -24.40 -13.81 -15.44
CA GLN A 474 -25.49 -14.73 -15.80
C GLN A 474 -26.71 -14.51 -14.93
N VAL A 475 -26.56 -14.52 -13.60
CA VAL A 475 -27.69 -14.39 -12.67
C VAL A 475 -28.37 -13.03 -12.82
N LEU A 476 -27.61 -11.95 -13.00
CA LEU A 476 -28.17 -10.60 -13.13
C LEU A 476 -28.72 -10.25 -14.52
N LEU A 477 -28.61 -11.16 -15.50
CA LEU A 477 -29.33 -11.06 -16.78
C LEU A 477 -30.69 -11.75 -16.76
N GLU A 478 -30.95 -12.60 -15.77
CA GLU A 478 -32.26 -13.22 -15.59
C GLU A 478 -33.32 -12.14 -15.35
N ASP A 479 -34.50 -12.31 -15.94
CA ASP A 479 -35.59 -11.32 -15.88
C ASP A 479 -35.96 -10.94 -14.45
N GLU A 480 -35.84 -11.90 -13.52
CA GLU A 480 -36.07 -11.65 -12.09
C GLU A 480 -35.12 -10.60 -11.51
N PHE A 481 -33.86 -10.49 -11.94
CA PHE A 481 -32.86 -9.61 -11.31
C PHE A 481 -32.32 -8.52 -12.24
N ARG A 482 -32.79 -8.47 -13.49
CA ARG A 482 -32.28 -7.56 -14.52
C ARG A 482 -32.40 -6.09 -14.17
N ASP A 483 -33.44 -5.71 -13.43
CA ASP A 483 -33.75 -4.35 -12.94
C ASP A 483 -33.14 -4.03 -11.56
N LEU A 484 -32.47 -4.99 -10.91
CA LEU A 484 -31.88 -4.78 -9.58
C LEU A 484 -30.64 -3.87 -9.65
N ALA A 485 -30.75 -2.61 -9.27
CA ALA A 485 -29.62 -1.66 -9.29
C ALA A 485 -28.72 -1.72 -8.03
N ASP A 486 -29.22 -2.31 -6.95
CA ASP A 486 -28.55 -2.38 -5.65
C ASP A 486 -27.65 -3.61 -5.50
N VAL A 487 -26.84 -3.83 -6.53
CA VAL A 487 -25.84 -4.89 -6.59
C VAL A 487 -24.51 -4.35 -7.08
N GLY A 488 -23.42 -4.98 -6.67
CA GLY A 488 -22.09 -4.63 -7.12
C GLY A 488 -21.13 -5.79 -7.17
N ILE A 489 -19.98 -5.54 -7.80
CA ILE A 489 -18.88 -6.48 -7.91
C ILE A 489 -17.52 -5.77 -7.75
N VAL A 490 -16.54 -6.49 -7.21
CA VAL A 490 -15.18 -6.01 -7.03
C VAL A 490 -14.34 -6.22 -8.29
N ILE A 491 -13.47 -5.25 -8.61
CA ILE A 491 -12.42 -5.36 -9.62
C ILE A 491 -11.06 -5.01 -8.98
N GLN A 492 -10.07 -5.88 -9.22
CA GLN A 492 -8.76 -5.82 -8.58
C GLN A 492 -7.72 -5.23 -9.56
N CYS A 493 -7.29 -4.00 -9.31
CA CYS A 493 -6.40 -3.23 -10.20
C CYS A 493 -4.93 -3.70 -10.18
N TYR A 494 -4.56 -4.63 -9.30
CA TYR A 494 -3.26 -5.31 -9.35
C TYR A 494 -3.16 -6.36 -10.46
N LEU A 495 -4.28 -6.75 -11.08
CA LEU A 495 -4.32 -7.70 -12.18
C LEU A 495 -4.03 -7.01 -13.51
N ARG A 496 -3.35 -7.72 -14.40
CA ARG A 496 -3.00 -7.23 -15.74
C ARG A 496 -4.21 -7.07 -16.67
N ASP A 497 -5.31 -7.76 -16.38
CA ASP A 497 -6.53 -7.80 -17.19
C ASP A 497 -7.69 -6.99 -16.60
N ALA A 498 -7.49 -6.27 -15.49
CA ALA A 498 -8.52 -5.48 -14.82
C ALA A 498 -9.22 -4.46 -15.74
N GLU A 499 -8.49 -3.83 -16.66
CA GLU A 499 -9.05 -2.87 -17.62
C GLU A 499 -9.94 -3.57 -18.66
N ALA A 500 -9.54 -4.76 -19.13
CA ALA A 500 -10.35 -5.56 -20.04
C ALA A 500 -11.64 -6.06 -19.36
N ASP A 501 -11.57 -6.44 -18.09
CA ASP A 501 -12.75 -6.83 -17.31
C ASP A 501 -13.76 -5.68 -17.18
N LEU A 502 -13.29 -4.44 -16.97
CA LEU A 502 -14.14 -3.25 -16.92
C LEU A 502 -14.83 -2.94 -18.26
N GLU A 503 -14.11 -3.13 -19.37
CA GLU A 503 -14.68 -2.98 -20.71
C GLU A 503 -15.77 -4.02 -20.98
N GLN A 504 -15.50 -5.28 -20.63
CA GLN A 504 -16.49 -6.36 -20.75
C GLN A 504 -17.71 -6.11 -19.87
N LEU A 505 -17.52 -5.61 -18.63
CA LEU A 505 -18.62 -5.23 -17.76
C LEU A 505 -19.44 -4.07 -18.34
N CYS A 506 -18.82 -3.06 -18.96
CA CYS A 506 -19.55 -2.00 -19.66
C CYS A 506 -20.42 -2.56 -20.79
N GLN A 507 -19.86 -3.44 -21.62
CA GLN A 507 -20.59 -4.08 -22.72
C GLN A 507 -21.77 -4.89 -22.19
N TRP A 508 -21.55 -5.67 -21.14
CA TRP A 508 -22.59 -6.46 -20.49
C TRP A 508 -23.69 -5.58 -19.87
N VAL A 509 -23.35 -4.51 -19.16
CA VAL A 509 -24.35 -3.60 -18.57
C VAL A 509 -25.19 -2.91 -19.65
N ARG A 510 -24.63 -2.60 -20.82
CA ARG A 510 -25.43 -2.06 -21.95
C ARG A 510 -26.53 -3.03 -22.39
N VAL A 511 -26.25 -4.34 -22.38
CA VAL A 511 -27.25 -5.37 -22.65
C VAL A 511 -28.24 -5.47 -21.48
N ARG A 512 -27.75 -5.44 -20.25
CA ARG A 512 -28.59 -5.51 -19.04
C ARG A 512 -29.53 -4.31 -18.88
N GLN A 513 -29.12 -3.13 -19.34
CA GLN A 513 -29.78 -1.82 -19.23
C GLN A 513 -29.90 -1.24 -17.82
N THR A 514 -29.50 -1.96 -16.78
CA THR A 514 -29.50 -1.50 -15.39
C THR A 514 -28.07 -1.42 -14.87
N PRO A 515 -27.65 -0.28 -14.28
CA PRO A 515 -26.29 -0.12 -13.78
C PRO A 515 -25.98 -1.05 -12.61
N VAL A 516 -24.69 -1.29 -12.40
CA VAL A 516 -24.15 -2.03 -11.24
C VAL A 516 -23.05 -1.21 -10.57
N TRP A 517 -22.79 -1.48 -9.30
CA TRP A 517 -21.68 -0.87 -8.57
C TRP A 517 -20.37 -1.60 -8.83
N ILE A 518 -19.31 -0.85 -9.04
CA ILE A 518 -17.95 -1.38 -9.19
C ILE A 518 -17.10 -0.89 -8.03
N ARG A 519 -16.73 -1.81 -7.14
CA ARG A 519 -15.73 -1.55 -6.10
C ARG A 519 -14.34 -1.80 -6.69
N LEU A 520 -13.65 -0.72 -7.04
CA LEU A 520 -12.25 -0.79 -7.42
C LEU A 520 -11.41 -0.98 -6.17
N VAL A 521 -10.59 -2.04 -6.14
CA VAL A 521 -9.56 -2.28 -5.13
C VAL A 521 -8.22 -2.47 -5.83
N LYS A 522 -7.11 -2.48 -5.08
CA LYS A 522 -5.83 -2.94 -5.64
C LYS A 522 -5.84 -4.45 -5.77
N GLY A 523 -5.88 -5.17 -4.66
CA GLY A 523 -5.93 -6.62 -4.60
C GLY A 523 -5.47 -7.09 -3.22
N ALA A 524 -5.88 -8.29 -2.81
CA ALA A 524 -5.61 -8.83 -1.47
C ALA A 524 -4.77 -10.13 -1.48
N TYR A 525 -4.42 -10.63 -2.67
CA TYR A 525 -3.81 -11.95 -2.85
C TYR A 525 -2.44 -11.89 -3.56
N TRP A 526 -1.73 -10.75 -3.52
CA TRP A 526 -0.56 -10.50 -4.39
C TRP A 526 0.57 -11.53 -4.21
N ASP A 527 0.92 -11.84 -2.96
CA ASP A 527 1.95 -12.83 -2.63
C ASP A 527 1.51 -14.22 -3.09
N TYR A 528 0.25 -14.58 -2.82
CA TYR A 528 -0.35 -15.85 -3.23
C TYR A 528 -0.29 -16.01 -4.76
N GLU A 529 -0.74 -15.02 -5.53
CA GLU A 529 -0.75 -15.11 -7.00
C GLU A 529 0.67 -15.22 -7.58
N THR A 530 1.64 -14.52 -6.99
CA THR A 530 3.04 -14.56 -7.45
C THR A 530 3.66 -15.93 -7.16
N VAL A 531 3.50 -16.44 -5.94
CA VAL A 531 4.04 -17.75 -5.53
C VAL A 531 3.34 -18.87 -6.28
N TYR A 532 2.01 -18.82 -6.41
CA TYR A 532 1.23 -19.86 -7.05
C TYR A 532 1.51 -19.93 -8.56
N ALA A 533 1.60 -18.79 -9.25
CA ALA A 533 1.99 -18.77 -10.66
C ALA A 533 3.40 -19.34 -10.88
N ALA A 534 4.36 -18.99 -10.01
CA ALA A 534 5.70 -19.55 -10.07
C ALA A 534 5.72 -21.07 -9.84
N LEU A 535 4.96 -21.57 -8.85
CA LEU A 535 4.81 -23.00 -8.58
C LEU A 535 4.25 -23.77 -9.79
N MET A 536 3.27 -23.18 -10.49
CA MET A 536 2.63 -23.79 -11.65
C MET A 536 3.37 -23.54 -12.96
N GLY A 537 4.44 -22.75 -12.98
CA GLY A 537 5.08 -22.30 -14.22
C GLY A 537 4.14 -21.51 -15.13
N TRP A 538 3.15 -20.81 -14.54
CA TRP A 538 2.18 -19.99 -15.26
C TRP A 538 2.63 -18.52 -15.32
N PRO A 539 2.13 -17.74 -16.30
CA PRO A 539 2.33 -16.30 -16.30
C PRO A 539 1.77 -15.68 -15.02
N VAL A 540 2.57 -14.81 -14.38
CA VAL A 540 2.13 -14.14 -13.15
C VAL A 540 1.02 -13.13 -13.49
N PRO A 541 -0.21 -13.31 -12.95
CA PRO A 541 -1.37 -12.52 -13.38
C PRO A 541 -1.39 -11.10 -12.81
N VAL A 542 -0.60 -10.85 -11.77
CA VAL A 542 -0.48 -9.56 -11.10
C VAL A 542 0.71 -8.75 -11.61
N TYR A 543 0.60 -7.42 -11.54
CA TYR A 543 1.74 -6.53 -11.68
C TYR A 543 2.77 -6.82 -10.58
N GLN A 544 4.06 -6.79 -10.91
CA GLN A 544 5.12 -7.15 -9.97
C GLN A 544 5.65 -5.95 -9.20
N GLN A 545 5.36 -4.73 -9.69
CA GLN A 545 5.75 -3.51 -9.01
C GLN A 545 4.49 -2.77 -8.54
N LYS A 546 4.51 -2.33 -7.27
CA LYS A 546 3.35 -1.66 -6.64
C LYS A 546 2.86 -0.44 -7.42
N TRP A 547 3.76 0.36 -7.98
CA TRP A 547 3.38 1.56 -8.74
C TRP A 547 2.56 1.24 -9.99
N GLU A 548 2.75 0.06 -10.60
CA GLU A 548 1.95 -0.38 -11.76
C GLU A 548 0.50 -0.66 -11.34
N SER A 549 0.31 -1.28 -10.16
CA SER A 549 -1.03 -1.48 -9.56
C SER A 549 -1.69 -0.14 -9.21
N ASP A 550 -0.91 0.81 -8.69
CA ASP A 550 -1.40 2.17 -8.39
C ASP A 550 -1.79 2.92 -9.67
N ALA A 551 -0.99 2.79 -10.73
CA ALA A 551 -1.28 3.38 -12.04
C ALA A 551 -2.51 2.75 -12.70
N CYS A 552 -2.66 1.42 -12.60
CA CYS A 552 -3.86 0.71 -13.05
C CYS A 552 -5.09 1.18 -12.27
N PHE A 553 -5.01 1.33 -10.95
CA PHE A 553 -6.10 1.87 -10.13
C PHE A 553 -6.51 3.28 -10.57
N GLU A 554 -5.54 4.16 -10.86
CA GLU A 554 -5.84 5.50 -11.38
C GLU A 554 -6.49 5.46 -12.78
N ARG A 555 -6.05 4.56 -13.68
CA ARG A 555 -6.67 4.35 -15.01
C ARG A 555 -8.10 3.81 -14.90
N ALA A 556 -8.30 2.76 -14.10
CA ALA A 556 -9.59 2.16 -13.81
C ALA A 556 -10.56 3.18 -13.18
N THR A 557 -10.06 4.02 -12.27
CA THR A 557 -10.87 5.10 -11.67
C THR A 557 -11.37 6.07 -12.74
N ARG A 558 -10.51 6.52 -13.66
CA ARG A 558 -10.93 7.37 -14.79
C ARG A 558 -11.96 6.66 -15.68
N PHE A 559 -11.74 5.37 -15.95
CA PHE A 559 -12.63 4.57 -16.79
C PHE A 559 -14.04 4.48 -16.18
N VAL A 560 -14.15 4.08 -14.91
CA VAL A 560 -15.44 3.92 -14.23
C VAL A 560 -16.16 5.26 -14.07
N LEU A 561 -15.45 6.35 -13.74
CA LEU A 561 -16.05 7.68 -13.64
C LEU A 561 -16.64 8.17 -14.98
N ARG A 562 -15.96 7.90 -16.11
CA ARG A 562 -16.48 8.19 -17.46
C ARG A 562 -17.73 7.37 -17.79
N HIS A 563 -17.76 6.13 -17.33
CA HIS A 563 -18.87 5.20 -17.57
C HIS A 563 -19.86 5.09 -16.39
N ARG A 564 -19.92 6.11 -15.51
CA ARG A 564 -20.67 6.03 -14.23
C ARG A 564 -22.16 5.69 -14.34
N HIS A 565 -22.75 6.01 -15.50
CA HIS A 565 -24.15 5.71 -15.83
C HIS A 565 -24.40 4.21 -16.05
N LEU A 566 -23.34 3.45 -16.36
CA LEU A 566 -23.35 1.98 -16.44
C LEU A 566 -22.71 1.37 -15.19
N LEU A 567 -21.56 1.90 -14.76
CA LEU A 567 -20.73 1.36 -13.70
C LEU A 567 -20.59 2.37 -12.55
N ARG A 568 -21.39 2.23 -11.49
CA ARG A 568 -21.38 3.19 -10.36
C ARG A 568 -20.07 3.05 -9.56
N PRO A 569 -19.28 4.12 -9.39
CA PRO A 569 -17.95 4.03 -8.81
C PRO A 569 -17.96 3.91 -7.27
N ALA A 570 -17.27 2.89 -6.78
CA ALA A 570 -16.85 2.76 -5.39
C ALA A 570 -15.31 2.60 -5.33
N LEU A 571 -14.61 3.55 -4.73
CA LEU A 571 -13.14 3.58 -4.67
C LEU A 571 -12.67 2.97 -3.35
N GLY A 572 -12.30 1.69 -3.35
CA GLY A 572 -11.78 0.96 -2.20
C GLY A 572 -10.27 1.11 -2.06
N SER A 573 -9.81 2.02 -1.19
CA SER A 573 -8.37 2.24 -0.96
C SER A 573 -8.08 2.93 0.37
N HIS A 574 -6.88 2.73 0.92
CA HIS A 574 -6.35 3.55 2.03
C HIS A 574 -5.17 4.42 1.58
N ASN A 575 -4.83 4.35 0.29
CA ASN A 575 -3.82 5.21 -0.28
C ASN A 575 -4.45 6.59 -0.55
N VAL A 576 -4.07 7.59 0.25
CA VAL A 576 -4.60 8.96 0.16
C VAL A 576 -4.35 9.56 -1.22
N ARG A 577 -3.22 9.24 -1.85
CA ARG A 577 -2.93 9.67 -3.24
C ARG A 577 -3.93 9.08 -4.24
N SER A 578 -4.18 7.77 -4.20
CA SER A 578 -5.14 7.11 -5.09
C SER A 578 -6.56 7.70 -4.93
N LEU A 579 -6.97 7.94 -3.68
CA LEU A 579 -8.26 8.58 -3.38
C LEU A 579 -8.28 10.03 -3.89
N ALA A 580 -7.26 10.83 -3.58
CA ALA A 580 -7.16 12.22 -4.02
C ALA A 580 -7.21 12.34 -5.54
N HIS A 581 -6.55 11.43 -6.28
CA HIS A 581 -6.64 11.35 -7.74
C HIS A 581 -8.09 11.11 -8.19
N GLY A 582 -8.79 10.11 -7.64
CA GLY A 582 -10.18 9.82 -8.02
C GLY A 582 -11.13 10.98 -7.74
N LEU A 583 -10.99 11.63 -6.58
CA LEU A 583 -11.79 12.80 -6.22
C LEU A 583 -11.45 14.04 -7.05
N ALA A 584 -10.19 14.18 -7.50
CA ALA A 584 -9.78 15.26 -8.41
C ALA A 584 -10.34 15.03 -9.83
N VAL A 585 -10.31 13.79 -10.33
CA VAL A 585 -10.93 13.43 -11.62
C VAL A 585 -12.42 13.70 -11.60
N ALA A 586 -13.13 13.28 -10.55
CA ALA A 586 -14.56 13.54 -10.40
C ALA A 586 -14.88 15.05 -10.40
N ARG A 587 -14.10 15.84 -9.66
CA ARG A 587 -14.23 17.31 -9.65
C ARG A 587 -13.95 17.94 -11.00
N HIS A 588 -12.91 17.49 -11.69
CA HIS A 588 -12.58 17.96 -13.05
C HIS A 588 -13.70 17.66 -14.05
N MET A 589 -14.40 16.55 -13.88
CA MET A 589 -15.58 16.17 -14.68
C MET A 589 -16.88 16.89 -14.25
N GLY A 590 -16.82 17.78 -13.26
CA GLY A 590 -18.00 18.51 -12.76
C GLY A 590 -19.00 17.62 -12.00
N LEU A 591 -18.58 16.45 -11.51
CA LEU A 591 -19.46 15.52 -10.81
C LEU A 591 -19.74 15.97 -9.38
N SER A 592 -20.95 15.69 -8.90
CA SER A 592 -21.31 15.92 -7.49
C SER A 592 -20.50 15.00 -6.56
N ARG A 593 -20.35 15.41 -5.29
CA ARG A 593 -19.64 14.57 -4.29
C ARG A 593 -20.32 13.23 -4.04
N SER A 594 -21.63 13.13 -4.32
CA SER A 594 -22.41 11.89 -4.19
C SER A 594 -22.29 10.96 -5.40
N ALA A 595 -21.66 11.41 -6.50
CA ALA A 595 -21.40 10.59 -7.67
C ALA A 595 -20.29 9.55 -7.43
N VAL A 596 -19.48 9.72 -6.39
CA VAL A 596 -18.39 8.81 -6.02
C VAL A 596 -18.58 8.35 -4.58
N GLU A 597 -18.50 7.04 -4.36
CA GLU A 597 -18.36 6.48 -3.03
C GLU A 597 -16.90 6.12 -2.77
N VAL A 598 -16.38 6.46 -1.59
CA VAL A 598 -15.08 5.97 -1.11
C VAL A 598 -15.33 4.85 -0.12
N GLN A 599 -14.53 3.79 -0.19
CA GLN A 599 -14.66 2.64 0.69
C GLN A 599 -13.34 2.36 1.42
N MET A 600 -13.43 2.15 2.72
CA MET A 600 -12.27 1.91 3.59
C MET A 600 -12.59 0.82 4.63
N LEU A 601 -11.58 0.19 5.22
CA LEU A 601 -11.77 -0.92 6.15
C LEU A 601 -12.09 -0.40 7.55
N TYR A 602 -12.82 -1.22 8.30
CA TYR A 602 -13.06 -0.99 9.71
C TYR A 602 -11.75 -1.09 10.51
N GLY A 603 -11.57 -0.19 11.50
CA GLY A 603 -10.35 -0.12 12.31
C GLY A 603 -9.12 0.46 11.59
N MET A 604 -9.27 0.98 10.37
CA MET A 604 -8.16 1.47 9.55
C MET A 604 -8.49 2.83 8.92
N GLY A 605 -7.52 3.74 8.93
CA GLY A 605 -7.64 5.07 8.32
C GLY A 605 -8.78 5.93 8.90
N ASP A 606 -8.99 5.89 10.21
CA ASP A 606 -10.13 6.59 10.85
C ASP A 606 -10.08 8.11 10.66
N LEU A 607 -8.89 8.70 10.65
CA LEU A 607 -8.70 10.12 10.40
C LEU A 607 -9.06 10.49 8.95
N GLU A 608 -8.64 9.68 7.99
CA GLU A 608 -8.93 9.86 6.57
C GLU A 608 -10.43 9.66 6.28
N LYS A 609 -11.04 8.63 6.87
CA LYS A 609 -12.49 8.38 6.79
C LYS A 609 -13.28 9.58 7.32
N GLN A 610 -12.89 10.10 8.47
CA GLN A 610 -13.54 11.26 9.08
C GLN A 610 -13.37 12.52 8.22
N ALA A 611 -12.16 12.80 7.75
CA ALA A 611 -11.88 13.95 6.88
C ALA A 611 -12.72 13.90 5.58
N LEU A 612 -12.81 12.74 4.94
CA LEU A 612 -13.61 12.55 3.72
C LEU A 612 -15.11 12.75 3.97
N ALA A 613 -15.62 12.26 5.11
CA ALA A 613 -17.00 12.45 5.51
C ALA A 613 -17.31 13.93 5.81
N GLU A 614 -16.41 14.66 6.48
CA GLU A 614 -16.55 16.10 6.73
C GLU A 614 -16.45 16.93 5.44
N MET A 615 -15.64 16.47 4.49
CA MET A 615 -15.60 17.00 3.12
C MET A 615 -16.87 16.69 2.32
N GLY A 616 -17.86 16.00 2.89
CA GLY A 616 -19.16 15.74 2.26
C GLY A 616 -19.14 14.64 1.19
N TYR A 617 -18.10 13.80 1.14
CA TYR A 617 -18.09 12.60 0.30
C TYR A 617 -18.82 11.44 0.98
N ARG A 618 -19.39 10.53 0.19
CA ARG A 618 -19.96 9.29 0.74
C ARG A 618 -18.82 8.33 1.06
N VAL A 619 -18.69 7.98 2.33
CA VAL A 619 -17.70 7.00 2.81
C VAL A 619 -18.45 5.76 3.28
N ARG A 620 -18.05 4.57 2.81
CA ARG A 620 -18.56 3.28 3.28
C ARG A 620 -17.46 2.50 3.97
N VAL A 621 -17.73 2.01 5.18
CA VAL A 621 -16.80 1.22 5.97
C VAL A 621 -17.07 -0.26 5.75
N TYR A 622 -16.06 -0.99 5.28
CA TYR A 622 -16.10 -2.43 5.16
C TYR A 622 -15.87 -3.04 6.54
N MET A 623 -16.89 -3.72 7.06
CA MET A 623 -17.01 -4.15 8.45
C MET A 623 -17.07 -5.68 8.51
N PRO A 624 -15.92 -6.34 8.72
CA PRO A 624 -15.89 -7.77 8.98
C PRO A 624 -16.56 -8.07 10.32
N TYR A 625 -17.31 -9.16 10.37
CA TYR A 625 -17.92 -9.64 11.60
C TYR A 625 -18.02 -11.17 11.59
N GLY A 626 -18.06 -11.79 12.76
CA GLY A 626 -18.20 -13.24 12.87
C GLY A 626 -17.34 -13.82 13.98
N GLU A 627 -17.15 -15.14 13.93
CA GLU A 627 -16.40 -15.83 14.96
C GLU A 627 -14.91 -15.43 15.00
N LEU A 628 -14.36 -15.59 16.20
CA LEU A 628 -13.03 -15.12 16.56
C LEU A 628 -11.91 -15.93 15.87
N ILE A 629 -12.17 -17.21 15.56
CA ILE A 629 -11.24 -18.09 14.84
C ILE A 629 -11.02 -17.59 13.38
N PRO A 630 -12.06 -17.46 12.53
CA PRO A 630 -11.93 -16.78 11.24
C PRO A 630 -11.36 -15.36 11.35
N GLY A 631 -11.70 -14.66 12.44
CA GLY A 631 -11.18 -13.36 12.79
C GLY A 631 -9.66 -13.25 12.85
N MET A 632 -8.94 -14.30 13.29
CA MET A 632 -7.47 -14.26 13.33
C MET A 632 -6.84 -14.45 11.96
N ALA A 633 -7.37 -15.34 11.11
CA ALA A 633 -6.89 -15.49 9.74
C ALA A 633 -7.08 -14.18 8.96
N TYR A 634 -8.17 -13.46 9.24
CA TYR A 634 -8.37 -12.11 8.73
C TYR A 634 -7.36 -11.09 9.32
N LEU A 635 -7.12 -11.13 10.63
CA LEU A 635 -6.13 -10.28 11.30
C LEU A 635 -4.73 -10.45 10.70
N VAL A 636 -4.26 -11.67 10.47
CA VAL A 636 -2.94 -11.94 9.86
C VAL A 636 -2.84 -11.30 8.47
N ARG A 637 -3.88 -11.44 7.63
CA ARG A 637 -3.94 -10.76 6.33
C ARG A 637 -3.94 -9.23 6.46
N ARG A 638 -4.60 -8.67 7.48
CA ARG A 638 -4.59 -7.21 7.74
C ARG A 638 -3.22 -6.74 8.20
N LEU A 639 -2.55 -7.53 9.04
CA LEU A 639 -1.19 -7.24 9.47
C LEU A 639 -0.29 -7.20 8.24
N LEU A 640 -0.21 -8.28 7.44
CA LEU A 640 0.58 -8.33 6.20
C LEU A 640 0.35 -7.13 5.26
N GLU A 641 -0.90 -6.73 5.03
CA GLU A 641 -1.22 -5.57 4.17
C GLU A 641 -0.67 -4.23 4.72
N ASN A 642 -0.78 -4.02 6.04
CA ASN A 642 -0.25 -2.81 6.71
C ASN A 642 1.25 -2.80 6.85
N THR A 643 1.81 -3.99 6.81
CA THR A 643 3.17 -4.29 7.21
C THR A 643 4.10 -4.35 6.00
N SER A 644 3.60 -4.71 4.83
CA SER A 644 4.40 -4.72 3.61
C SER A 644 5.22 -3.43 3.46
N ASN A 645 6.50 -3.57 3.06
CA ASN A 645 7.41 -2.43 2.84
C ASN A 645 6.82 -1.40 1.86
N ASP A 646 5.93 -1.88 0.99
CA ASP A 646 5.17 -1.13 0.02
C ASP A 646 3.82 -0.59 0.52
N SER A 647 3.42 -0.78 1.78
CA SER A 647 2.14 -0.28 2.28
C SER A 647 2.13 1.24 2.36
N PHE A 648 1.10 1.90 1.80
CA PHE A 648 0.95 3.37 1.94
C PHE A 648 0.75 3.78 3.39
N LEU A 649 0.14 2.94 4.22
CA LEU A 649 -0.03 3.21 5.65
C LEU A 649 1.30 3.11 6.38
N ARG A 650 2.15 2.12 6.07
CA ARG A 650 3.53 2.08 6.54
C ARG A 650 4.32 3.29 6.02
N ALA A 651 4.17 3.67 4.75
CA ALA A 651 4.82 4.81 4.10
C ALA A 651 4.39 6.17 4.68
N ALA A 652 3.14 6.32 5.12
CA ALA A 652 2.62 7.51 5.79
C ALA A 652 3.01 7.57 7.28
N VAL A 653 3.29 6.41 7.89
CA VAL A 653 3.83 6.30 9.25
C VAL A 653 5.37 6.44 9.26
N THR A 654 6.04 5.96 8.22
CA THR A 654 7.48 6.14 7.94
C THR A 654 7.74 7.50 7.30
N ASP A 655 8.94 8.05 7.49
CA ASP A 655 9.27 9.46 7.27
C ASP A 655 9.43 9.86 5.77
N LEU A 656 8.55 9.41 4.87
CA LEU A 656 8.56 9.87 3.47
C LEU A 656 7.96 11.28 3.35
N PRO A 657 8.59 12.21 2.60
CA PRO A 657 8.05 13.54 2.41
C PRO A 657 6.67 13.50 1.72
N PRO A 658 5.74 14.40 2.07
CA PRO A 658 4.39 14.43 1.47
C PRO A 658 4.39 14.50 -0.07
N GLU A 659 5.41 15.13 -0.66
CA GLU A 659 5.57 15.22 -2.11
C GLU A 659 5.83 13.84 -2.75
N GLU A 660 6.57 12.96 -2.08
CA GLU A 660 6.84 11.60 -2.54
C GLU A 660 5.62 10.70 -2.33
N LEU A 661 4.92 10.85 -1.20
CA LEU A 661 3.66 10.15 -0.93
C LEU A 661 2.53 10.55 -1.90
N LEU A 662 2.53 11.80 -2.38
CA LEU A 662 1.51 12.35 -3.28
C LEU A 662 1.95 12.42 -4.74
N ALA A 663 3.16 11.95 -5.06
CA ALA A 663 3.65 11.89 -6.42
C ALA A 663 2.75 11.00 -7.29
N ASN A 664 2.68 11.31 -8.58
CA ASN A 664 2.08 10.40 -9.56
C ASN A 664 2.86 9.06 -9.50
N PRO A 665 2.20 7.88 -9.49
CA PRO A 665 2.90 6.59 -9.38
C PRO A 665 4.08 6.39 -10.34
N ALA A 666 3.96 6.82 -11.60
CA ALA A 666 5.04 6.72 -12.57
C ALA A 666 6.21 7.69 -12.27
N GLN A 667 5.88 8.88 -11.75
CA GLN A 667 6.89 9.87 -11.33
C GLN A 667 7.57 9.44 -10.03
N ALA A 668 6.81 8.90 -9.05
CA ALA A 668 7.35 8.35 -7.81
C ALA A 668 8.37 7.24 -8.11
N HIS A 669 8.08 6.36 -9.06
CA HIS A 669 9.03 5.35 -9.52
C HIS A 669 10.27 5.96 -10.17
N ALA A 670 10.10 6.96 -11.06
CA ALA A 670 11.23 7.66 -11.68
C ALA A 670 12.13 8.36 -10.64
N MET A 671 11.53 9.00 -9.63
CA MET A 671 12.22 9.64 -8.51
C MET A 671 13.00 8.61 -7.67
N ALA A 672 12.37 7.49 -7.31
CA ALA A 672 13.01 6.41 -6.58
C ALA A 672 14.22 5.83 -7.33
N ARG A 673 14.12 5.67 -8.66
CA ARG A 673 15.25 5.23 -9.49
C ARG A 673 16.39 6.24 -9.54
N SER A 674 16.08 7.53 -9.61
CA SER A 674 17.10 8.59 -9.62
C SER A 674 17.82 8.72 -8.27
N GLY A 675 17.10 8.55 -7.14
CA GLY A 675 17.69 8.52 -5.80
C GLY A 675 18.54 7.27 -5.56
N ALA A 676 18.10 6.11 -6.05
CA ALA A 676 18.87 4.87 -5.97
C ALA A 676 20.16 4.91 -6.82
N ALA A 677 20.16 5.60 -7.97
CA ALA A 677 21.35 5.80 -8.78
C ALA A 677 22.39 6.69 -8.07
N PHE A 678 21.95 7.78 -7.43
CA PHE A 678 22.82 8.64 -6.61
C PHE A 678 23.38 7.92 -5.37
N ALA A 679 22.57 7.08 -4.72
CA ALA A 679 23.02 6.27 -3.59
C ALA A 679 24.01 5.16 -4.00
N ALA A 680 23.84 4.57 -5.19
CA ALA A 680 24.76 3.57 -5.73
C ALA A 680 26.13 4.18 -6.11
N GLU A 681 26.16 5.40 -6.66
CA GLU A 681 27.41 6.15 -6.90
C GLU A 681 28.10 6.58 -5.60
N ALA A 682 27.33 6.96 -4.56
CA ALA A 682 27.90 7.30 -3.25
C ALA A 682 28.40 6.07 -2.46
N ALA A 683 27.79 4.89 -2.67
CA ALA A 683 28.18 3.63 -2.04
C ALA A 683 29.36 2.92 -2.75
N ALA A 684 29.73 3.33 -3.96
CA ALA A 684 30.87 2.79 -4.69
C ALA A 684 32.24 3.03 -4.00
N GLY A 685 32.28 3.84 -2.93
CA GLY A 685 33.47 4.11 -2.12
C GLY A 685 33.65 3.25 -0.88
N THR A 686 32.80 2.25 -0.59
CA THR A 686 32.97 1.41 0.61
C THR A 686 32.42 -0.01 0.39
N PRO A 687 33.21 -1.08 0.54
CA PRO A 687 32.74 -2.44 0.33
C PRO A 687 31.84 -2.87 1.49
N ALA A 688 30.52 -2.78 1.31
CA ALA A 688 29.56 -3.35 2.24
C ALA A 688 29.32 -4.84 1.90
N HIS A 689 29.60 -5.71 2.87
CA HIS A 689 29.22 -7.13 2.84
C HIS A 689 27.69 -7.27 2.78
N SER A 690 27.18 -7.63 1.61
CA SER A 690 25.81 -8.13 1.41
C SER A 690 25.78 -9.62 1.76
N THR A 691 25.33 -9.97 2.96
CA THR A 691 24.93 -11.33 3.31
C THR A 691 23.50 -11.59 2.81
N ARG A 692 23.37 -11.75 1.50
CA ARG A 692 22.22 -12.39 0.86
C ARG A 692 22.74 -13.75 0.38
N PRO A 693 22.14 -14.89 0.73
CA PRO A 693 22.60 -16.16 0.20
C PRO A 693 22.43 -16.13 -1.33
N PRO A 694 23.50 -16.34 -2.12
CA PRO A 694 23.40 -16.37 -3.57
C PRO A 694 22.81 -17.72 -3.96
N HIS A 695 21.49 -17.80 -4.09
CA HIS A 695 20.94 -18.88 -4.88
C HIS A 695 21.24 -18.58 -6.35
N GLN A 696 22.17 -19.38 -6.87
CA GLN A 696 22.61 -19.48 -8.26
C GLN A 696 23.46 -18.30 -8.74
N ALA A 697 24.72 -18.28 -8.29
CA ALA A 697 25.80 -17.87 -9.17
C ALA A 697 25.74 -18.76 -10.41
N ALA A 698 25.18 -18.23 -11.49
CA ALA A 698 25.24 -18.84 -12.80
C ALA A 698 26.72 -19.10 -13.12
N ILE A 699 27.06 -20.38 -13.22
CA ILE A 699 28.28 -20.83 -13.86
C ILE A 699 28.24 -20.23 -15.27
N LYS A 700 29.08 -19.22 -15.52
CA LYS A 700 29.31 -18.65 -16.84
C LYS A 700 30.15 -19.63 -17.65
N GLU A 701 29.58 -20.77 -17.98
CA GLU A 701 30.00 -21.56 -19.14
C GLU A 701 29.02 -21.24 -20.28
N PRO A 702 29.46 -20.61 -21.39
CA PRO A 702 28.54 -20.06 -22.39
C PRO A 702 27.73 -21.08 -23.21
N HIS A 703 27.83 -22.39 -22.97
CA HIS A 703 27.34 -23.40 -23.92
C HIS A 703 26.62 -24.63 -23.34
N LEU A 704 26.24 -24.67 -22.06
CA LEU A 704 25.59 -25.87 -21.49
C LEU A 704 24.28 -25.57 -20.77
N MET A 705 23.19 -25.75 -21.53
CA MET A 705 21.81 -26.05 -21.12
C MET A 705 21.07 -25.00 -20.27
N GLU A 706 19.94 -24.50 -20.80
CA GLU A 706 18.93 -23.86 -19.97
C GLU A 706 18.61 -24.73 -18.74
N PRO A 707 18.47 -24.14 -17.55
CA PRO A 707 18.13 -24.90 -16.35
C PRO A 707 16.84 -25.68 -16.57
N PHE A 708 16.75 -26.90 -16.04
CA PHE A 708 15.55 -27.70 -16.13
C PHE A 708 14.34 -26.95 -15.56
N GLN A 709 13.26 -26.91 -16.32
CA GLN A 709 11.98 -26.35 -15.91
C GLN A 709 10.89 -27.40 -16.13
N ASN A 710 10.01 -27.54 -15.14
CA ASN A 710 8.84 -28.40 -15.25
C ASN A 710 7.90 -27.90 -16.35
N GLU A 711 7.26 -28.83 -17.06
CA GLU A 711 6.17 -28.49 -17.99
C GLU A 711 4.97 -27.95 -17.19
N PRO A 712 4.45 -26.75 -17.51
CA PRO A 712 3.31 -26.20 -16.79
C PRO A 712 2.06 -27.08 -16.90
N PRO A 713 1.37 -27.41 -15.79
CA PRO A 713 0.05 -28.05 -15.83
C PRO A 713 -0.95 -27.20 -16.62
N ALA A 714 -2.03 -27.84 -17.07
CA ALA A 714 -3.08 -27.16 -17.82
C ALA A 714 -3.87 -26.22 -16.89
N ASP A 715 -4.00 -24.96 -17.28
CA ASP A 715 -4.80 -23.97 -16.56
C ASP A 715 -6.27 -24.04 -17.02
N PHE A 716 -7.09 -24.81 -16.31
CA PHE A 716 -8.51 -24.95 -16.61
C PHE A 716 -9.35 -23.73 -16.22
N ALA A 717 -8.78 -22.69 -15.58
CA ALA A 717 -9.46 -21.41 -15.44
C ALA A 717 -9.69 -20.74 -16.80
N ARG A 718 -8.79 -20.99 -17.76
CA ARG A 718 -8.86 -20.42 -19.11
C ARG A 718 -9.82 -21.20 -20.00
N ASP A 719 -10.78 -20.48 -20.59
CA ASP A 719 -11.79 -21.06 -21.48
C ASP A 719 -11.19 -21.79 -22.69
N GLN A 720 -10.13 -21.22 -23.28
CA GLN A 720 -9.42 -21.83 -24.41
C GLN A 720 -8.86 -23.22 -24.07
N VAL A 721 -8.33 -23.40 -22.86
CA VAL A 721 -7.76 -24.68 -22.40
C VAL A 721 -8.87 -25.72 -22.23
N ARG A 722 -9.99 -25.34 -21.59
CA ARG A 722 -11.16 -26.23 -21.45
C ARG A 722 -11.70 -26.68 -22.81
N ARG A 723 -11.89 -25.75 -23.75
CA ARG A 723 -12.38 -26.09 -25.11
C ARG A 723 -11.42 -27.01 -25.85
N ALA A 724 -10.11 -26.75 -25.77
CA ALA A 724 -9.10 -27.61 -26.38
C ALA A 724 -9.12 -29.03 -25.79
N PHE A 725 -9.33 -29.15 -24.47
CA PHE A 725 -9.42 -30.45 -23.81
C PHE A 725 -10.71 -31.21 -24.19
N VAL A 726 -11.85 -30.52 -24.26
CA VAL A 726 -13.12 -31.12 -24.74
C VAL A 726 -12.97 -31.63 -26.18
N ALA A 727 -12.37 -30.84 -27.07
CA ALA A 727 -12.11 -31.27 -28.45
C ALA A 727 -11.16 -32.48 -28.50
N ALA A 728 -10.17 -32.55 -27.61
CA ALA A 728 -9.29 -33.71 -27.50
C ALA A 728 -10.04 -34.97 -27.01
N LEU A 729 -10.95 -34.84 -26.04
CA LEU A 729 -11.80 -35.94 -25.57
C LEU A 729 -12.71 -36.46 -26.69
N GLU A 730 -13.32 -35.58 -27.48
CA GLU A 730 -14.15 -35.97 -28.63
C GLU A 730 -13.31 -36.68 -29.71
N ARG A 731 -12.14 -36.14 -30.02
CA ARG A 731 -11.21 -36.73 -30.98
C ARG A 731 -10.73 -38.11 -30.55
N VAL A 732 -10.36 -38.30 -29.28
CA VAL A 732 -9.95 -39.61 -28.76
C VAL A 732 -11.12 -40.57 -28.70
N ARG A 733 -12.32 -40.10 -28.31
CA ARG A 733 -13.53 -40.91 -28.30
C ARG A 733 -13.83 -41.54 -29.67
N SER A 734 -13.61 -40.80 -30.76
CA SER A 734 -13.78 -41.31 -32.13
C SER A 734 -12.76 -42.39 -32.55
N GLN A 735 -11.69 -42.57 -31.75
CA GLN A 735 -10.60 -43.50 -32.02
C GLN A 735 -10.62 -44.73 -31.08
N LEU A 736 -11.60 -44.82 -30.18
CA LEU A 736 -11.72 -45.96 -29.28
C LEU A 736 -12.02 -47.26 -30.05
N GLY A 737 -11.65 -48.39 -29.46
CA GLY A 737 -11.78 -49.71 -30.08
C GLY A 737 -10.68 -50.04 -31.09
N ARG A 738 -9.71 -49.14 -31.32
CA ARG A 738 -8.55 -49.41 -32.17
C ARG A 738 -7.72 -50.58 -31.66
N HIS A 739 -7.11 -51.28 -32.62
CA HIS A 739 -6.17 -52.36 -32.37
C HIS A 739 -4.73 -51.87 -32.53
N TRP A 740 -3.86 -52.23 -31.58
CA TRP A 740 -2.45 -51.84 -31.54
C TRP A 740 -1.54 -53.08 -31.60
N PRO A 741 -0.79 -53.28 -32.70
CA PRO A 741 0.14 -54.40 -32.82
C PRO A 741 1.40 -54.17 -31.96
N LEU A 742 2.16 -55.22 -31.70
CA LEU A 742 3.50 -55.12 -31.13
C LEU A 742 4.43 -54.36 -32.08
N LYS A 743 5.42 -53.65 -31.53
CA LYS A 743 6.51 -53.01 -32.29
C LYS A 743 7.85 -53.61 -31.89
N ILE A 744 8.45 -54.41 -32.76
CA ILE A 744 9.76 -55.05 -32.54
C ILE A 744 10.62 -54.79 -33.77
N ASP A 745 11.81 -54.23 -33.56
CA ASP A 745 12.77 -53.91 -34.64
C ASP A 745 12.16 -53.06 -35.79
N GLY A 746 11.27 -52.13 -35.42
CA GLY A 746 10.54 -51.28 -36.38
C GLY A 746 9.30 -51.94 -37.01
N GLU A 747 9.20 -53.26 -36.99
CA GLU A 747 8.09 -54.03 -37.57
C GLU A 747 6.85 -54.02 -36.68
N SER A 748 5.67 -54.01 -37.31
CA SER A 748 4.38 -54.22 -36.64
C SER A 748 4.02 -55.70 -36.66
N ILE A 749 3.83 -56.31 -35.50
CA ILE A 749 3.53 -57.73 -35.35
C ILE A 749 2.20 -57.90 -34.62
N ASP A 750 1.24 -58.54 -35.28
CA ASP A 750 -0.03 -58.94 -34.66
C ASP A 750 0.08 -60.37 -34.08
N THR A 751 -0.70 -60.67 -33.06
CA THR A 751 -0.72 -61.98 -32.39
C THR A 751 -2.15 -62.48 -32.18
N PRO A 752 -2.37 -63.80 -32.08
CA PRO A 752 -3.71 -64.34 -31.84
C PRO A 752 -4.30 -63.90 -30.50
N GLN A 753 -3.46 -63.78 -29.47
CA GLN A 753 -3.86 -63.32 -28.14
C GLN A 753 -3.95 -61.79 -28.08
N ARG A 754 -5.00 -61.28 -27.44
CA ARG A 754 -5.26 -59.83 -27.33
C ARG A 754 -5.43 -59.39 -25.89
N LEU A 755 -4.81 -58.28 -25.55
CA LEU A 755 -5.13 -57.49 -24.37
C LEU A 755 -6.30 -56.57 -24.72
N ILE A 756 -7.31 -56.50 -23.86
CA ILE A 756 -8.46 -55.62 -24.04
C ILE A 756 -8.44 -54.59 -22.91
N SER A 757 -8.40 -53.32 -23.28
CA SER A 757 -8.46 -52.20 -22.35
C SER A 757 -9.90 -51.66 -22.29
N PHE A 758 -10.46 -51.60 -21.09
CA PHE A 758 -11.83 -51.14 -20.84
C PHE A 758 -11.83 -49.80 -20.13
N ASP A 759 -12.80 -48.95 -20.46
CA ASP A 759 -12.99 -47.68 -19.77
C ASP A 759 -13.45 -47.93 -18.32
N PRO A 760 -12.68 -47.54 -17.30
CA PRO A 760 -13.03 -47.83 -15.90
C PRO A 760 -14.30 -47.08 -15.46
N SER A 761 -14.63 -45.95 -16.11
CA SER A 761 -15.84 -45.17 -15.86
C SER A 761 -17.07 -45.74 -16.58
N HIS A 762 -16.85 -46.48 -17.68
CA HIS A 762 -17.89 -47.13 -18.47
C HIS A 762 -17.45 -48.52 -18.94
N ARG A 763 -17.52 -49.52 -18.05
CA ARG A 763 -16.91 -50.85 -18.25
C ARG A 763 -17.33 -51.64 -19.50
N GLN A 764 -18.42 -51.26 -20.16
CA GLN A 764 -18.84 -51.87 -21.43
C GLN A 764 -18.16 -51.24 -22.65
N ARG A 765 -17.49 -50.10 -22.49
CA ARG A 765 -16.78 -49.39 -23.55
C ARG A 765 -15.35 -49.91 -23.63
N VAL A 766 -15.00 -50.46 -24.79
CA VAL A 766 -13.62 -50.86 -25.11
C VAL A 766 -12.84 -49.62 -25.55
N VAL A 767 -11.75 -49.32 -24.85
CA VAL A 767 -10.84 -48.22 -25.17
C VAL A 767 -9.96 -48.60 -26.36
N GLY A 768 -9.42 -49.81 -26.33
CA GLY A 768 -8.62 -50.36 -27.41
C GLY A 768 -8.26 -51.82 -27.13
N THR A 769 -7.70 -52.47 -28.14
CA THR A 769 -7.08 -53.78 -28.00
C THR A 769 -5.61 -53.69 -28.37
N ALA A 770 -4.77 -54.51 -27.76
CA ALA A 770 -3.36 -54.61 -28.11
C ALA A 770 -2.99 -56.09 -28.32
N ALA A 771 -2.09 -56.36 -29.26
CA ALA A 771 -1.50 -57.70 -29.40
C ALA A 771 -0.75 -58.08 -28.11
N ALA A 772 -0.98 -59.29 -27.60
CA ALA A 772 -0.27 -59.81 -26.44
C ALA A 772 0.99 -60.55 -26.90
N ALA A 773 2.15 -60.19 -26.36
CA ALA A 773 3.41 -60.87 -26.67
C ALA A 773 3.46 -62.23 -25.98
N GLU A 774 3.82 -63.28 -26.73
CA GLU A 774 4.17 -64.58 -26.18
C GLU A 774 5.70 -64.69 -25.98
N ALA A 775 6.16 -65.83 -25.44
CA ALA A 775 7.58 -66.05 -25.16
C ALA A 775 8.47 -65.85 -26.39
N GLU A 776 7.99 -66.25 -27.58
CA GLU A 776 8.73 -66.09 -28.84
C GLU A 776 8.92 -64.61 -29.21
N GLN A 777 7.86 -63.80 -29.21
CA GLN A 777 7.98 -62.38 -29.55
C GLN A 777 8.82 -61.64 -28.50
N ALA A 778 8.72 -62.01 -27.22
CA ALA A 778 9.58 -61.46 -26.17
C ALA A 778 11.06 -61.80 -26.41
N ALA A 779 11.38 -63.05 -26.75
CA ALA A 779 12.75 -63.46 -27.10
C ALA A 779 13.28 -62.72 -28.33
N ARG A 780 12.44 -62.54 -29.36
CA ARG A 780 12.77 -61.75 -30.55
C ARG A 780 13.07 -60.29 -30.19
N ALA A 781 12.29 -59.68 -29.30
CA ALA A 781 12.53 -58.30 -28.85
C ALA A 781 13.85 -58.14 -28.09
N VAL A 782 14.19 -59.09 -27.21
CA VAL A 782 15.48 -59.09 -26.49
C VAL A 782 16.66 -59.27 -27.45
N ALA A 783 16.54 -60.18 -28.43
CA ALA A 783 17.56 -60.37 -29.45
C ALA A 783 17.78 -59.11 -30.30
N ALA A 784 16.70 -58.46 -30.76
CA ALA A 784 16.76 -57.21 -31.51
C ALA A 784 17.41 -56.09 -30.69
N ALA A 785 17.05 -55.96 -29.41
CA ALA A 785 17.70 -54.98 -28.51
C ALA A 785 19.21 -55.24 -28.35
N GLY A 786 19.62 -56.51 -28.23
CA GLY A 786 21.03 -56.90 -28.16
C GLY A 786 21.80 -56.55 -29.44
N GLN A 787 21.20 -56.75 -30.61
CA GLN A 787 21.79 -56.38 -31.90
C GLN A 787 21.92 -54.85 -32.07
N ALA A 788 20.93 -54.08 -31.59
CA ALA A 788 20.93 -52.62 -31.69
C ALA A 788 21.86 -51.93 -30.66
N GLN A 789 22.22 -52.62 -29.58
CA GLN A 789 22.95 -52.04 -28.44
C GLN A 789 24.31 -51.40 -28.81
N PRO A 790 25.19 -52.02 -29.62
CA PRO A 790 26.48 -51.40 -29.98
C PRO A 790 26.29 -50.07 -30.72
N ALA A 791 25.35 -50.01 -31.68
CA ALA A 791 25.04 -48.80 -32.42
C ALA A 791 24.44 -47.71 -31.50
N TRP A 792 23.55 -48.08 -30.60
CA TRP A 792 22.97 -47.16 -29.61
C TRP A 792 24.02 -46.58 -28.64
N GLN A 793 24.97 -47.41 -28.20
CA GLN A 793 26.07 -46.98 -27.35
C GLN A 793 26.99 -45.98 -28.08
N ALA A 794 27.27 -46.24 -29.37
CA ALA A 794 28.13 -45.42 -30.22
C ALA A 794 27.58 -44.00 -30.51
N LEU A 795 26.27 -43.76 -30.41
CA LEU A 795 25.65 -42.44 -30.64
C LEU A 795 26.15 -41.33 -29.70
N GLY A 796 26.72 -41.70 -28.54
CA GLY A 796 27.16 -40.75 -27.53
C GLY A 796 26.00 -40.10 -26.74
N VAL A 797 26.34 -39.41 -25.65
CA VAL A 797 25.35 -38.84 -24.71
C VAL A 797 24.52 -37.71 -25.37
N ALA A 798 25.17 -36.85 -26.15
CA ALA A 798 24.52 -35.69 -26.75
C ALA A 798 23.37 -36.07 -27.69
N GLU A 799 23.59 -37.09 -28.53
CA GLU A 799 22.61 -37.54 -29.51
C GLU A 799 21.45 -38.29 -28.85
N ARG A 800 21.73 -39.12 -27.84
CA ARG A 800 20.68 -39.76 -27.03
C ARG A 800 19.83 -38.72 -26.29
N ALA A 801 20.46 -37.67 -25.75
CA ALA A 801 19.73 -36.57 -25.13
C ALA A 801 18.88 -35.79 -26.16
N ARG A 802 19.36 -35.61 -27.39
CA ARG A 802 18.60 -35.00 -28.50
C ARG A 802 17.32 -35.80 -28.80
N LEU A 803 17.40 -37.13 -28.83
CA LEU A 803 16.24 -38.00 -29.04
C LEU A 803 15.23 -37.89 -27.89
N ILE A 804 15.67 -37.89 -26.64
CA ILE A 804 14.78 -37.71 -25.47
C ILE A 804 14.09 -36.34 -25.52
N ARG A 805 14.81 -35.28 -25.87
CA ARG A 805 14.21 -33.94 -26.04
C ARG A 805 13.17 -33.91 -27.16
N ARG A 806 13.41 -34.65 -28.26
CA ARG A 806 12.42 -34.79 -29.34
C ARG A 806 11.16 -35.52 -28.86
N VAL A 807 11.30 -36.58 -28.05
CA VAL A 807 10.15 -37.25 -27.41
C VAL A 807 9.39 -36.27 -26.52
N ALA A 808 10.08 -35.51 -25.66
CA ALA A 808 9.45 -34.51 -24.81
C ALA A 808 8.68 -33.44 -25.61
N GLN A 809 9.22 -32.99 -26.75
CA GLN A 809 8.52 -32.08 -27.64
C GLN A 809 7.24 -32.70 -28.22
N LEU A 810 7.29 -33.95 -28.70
CA LEU A 810 6.11 -34.64 -29.23
C LEU A 810 5.03 -34.85 -28.16
N LEU A 811 5.44 -35.16 -26.92
CA LEU A 811 4.52 -35.26 -25.78
C LEU A 811 3.84 -33.91 -25.49
N ARG A 812 4.59 -32.80 -25.57
CA ARG A 812 4.04 -31.45 -25.40
C ARG A 812 3.04 -31.08 -26.50
N GLU A 813 3.39 -31.34 -27.76
CA GLU A 813 2.52 -31.09 -28.92
C GLU A 813 1.20 -31.88 -28.84
N ARG A 814 1.22 -33.09 -28.26
CA ARG A 814 0.06 -33.99 -28.14
C ARG A 814 -0.55 -34.04 -26.73
N ARG A 815 -0.19 -33.11 -25.84
CA ARG A 815 -0.50 -33.22 -24.39
C ARG A 815 -1.97 -33.47 -24.08
N TYR A 816 -2.90 -32.77 -24.75
CA TYR A 816 -4.33 -32.92 -24.50
C TYR A 816 -4.90 -34.22 -25.09
N GLU A 817 -4.40 -34.66 -26.23
CA GLU A 817 -4.74 -35.97 -26.81
C GLU A 817 -4.30 -37.10 -25.87
N LEU A 818 -3.06 -37.06 -25.40
CA LEU A 818 -2.51 -38.07 -24.49
C LEU A 818 -3.22 -38.09 -23.14
N ALA A 819 -3.55 -36.91 -22.60
CA ALA A 819 -4.34 -36.82 -21.37
C ALA A 819 -5.77 -37.34 -21.58
N ALA A 820 -6.40 -37.07 -22.73
CA ALA A 820 -7.71 -37.64 -23.07
C ALA A 820 -7.69 -39.18 -23.17
N TRP A 821 -6.61 -39.77 -23.70
CA TRP A 821 -6.42 -41.23 -23.62
C TRP A 821 -6.38 -41.71 -22.17
N GLN A 822 -5.68 -41.01 -21.27
CA GLN A 822 -5.65 -41.38 -19.84
C GLN A 822 -7.02 -41.30 -19.17
N VAL A 823 -7.85 -40.32 -19.54
CA VAL A 823 -9.24 -40.21 -19.05
C VAL A 823 -10.02 -41.47 -19.39
N PHE A 824 -9.97 -41.92 -20.64
CA PHE A 824 -10.72 -43.11 -21.07
C PHE A 824 -10.08 -44.42 -20.63
N GLU A 825 -8.75 -44.55 -20.65
CA GLU A 825 -8.06 -45.81 -20.40
C GLU A 825 -7.91 -46.13 -18.91
N VAL A 826 -7.61 -45.12 -18.10
CA VAL A 826 -7.23 -45.30 -16.68
C VAL A 826 -8.04 -44.44 -15.72
N GLY A 827 -9.05 -43.70 -16.20
CA GLY A 827 -9.99 -42.96 -15.35
C GLY A 827 -9.35 -41.81 -14.56
N LYS A 828 -8.37 -41.13 -15.16
CA LYS A 828 -7.69 -39.98 -14.55
C LYS A 828 -8.43 -38.66 -14.71
#